data_AF-A0AAV5ZN77-F1
#
_entry.id   AF-A0AAV5ZN77-F1
#
_cell.length_a   1.000
_cell.length_b   1.000
_cell.length_c   1.000
_cell.angle_alpha   90.00
_cell.angle_beta   90.00
_cell.angle_gamma   90.00
#
_symmetry.space_group_name_H-M   'P 1'
#
loop_
_entity.id
_entity.type
_entity.pdbx_description
1 polymer ?
#
loop_
_entity_poly.entity_id
_entity_poly.type
_entity_poly.pdbx_seq_one_letter_code
_entity_poly.pdbx_strand_id
1 'polypeptide(L)'
;MRRRYVWLVFMAVLVLVVAGLVHAAGGWSEIARRVAINRLHAMTGRPVSIERVELELGRGRVAVHGARVLDRDGASTLATFGRFDVRLHLPSLLRGHIWIRDLTIADSTVNVVRTGPRDFNISDLVASTGDKPRRPLDVTIDHFAVTRGTLTLDDRVIQPQRTWRSERIEIEARDLSTRRGGGTATGSSVTAGSPVNLTMTDVRLHPIHFQASVNLANLDLALARLYTPPDAQLTADRGRLGATVALSMDAREGLRVDGDVRLADAVLVRPGRTEPVVTTPAATLTIKDLAIGTGTVDPGSLRLARLELAGRASLFDRRVSPARRYEVDGLRATAEQVTWPVTTPARIALVSRVPGGGELAVRGTARLQPAAADVRVRLTGTELAPWSQFLPAAGRVTGTAAADLAISARLEGQLSARANGTASLARLAVHDRDRTPATIERIDVSGVAWEYPSKLVVDRVVVRRPSALVERDAGGRLKLMDLLRPDAPPSATGAPASSSARPDATPRAPNATAPTNDATAPDPNATAPTKDAAAPPALDVTVRQVRLEDGAIQWRDAAVKPAAQADIGAIQLVLTDLGWPWRGPTPLRLNARAPGGGTLDARGTVNVAPVAADLRLALRGADIAPYQPYVGYPIKIAGRGSAELQLTLTSADPLTAKVRGRAELTQAAVASETGPIVSVPRAEVVDIAADWPERVRIGSVRVERPMAMVERTADGRMPARDVFVRQGSPSDRATAQASDRAARSDDAPSASVADEPTRPLAVEVGRIVVSRGAARFVDRTVSPAYAEDLSALDVEVANLTTAASTPAKLRLTSKVGPTGAFEVSGTVAAFGGPLAADLDAKLRDFTVARVNPYLERYVAWNARAGRLFLDQRVRVRGDALDARNEVRLVQLRVERAAGDHDEARQRIGLPLGMIVALMKNNRGEITMTLPVGGRLDDPRFEVKEAIWGAVRAIAIKTITLPVSWIGRVHFTRDSKIADITVDPAVFEAGKTAPTAGGREQVGRVVEFLQRMPDSRMVITPVITVGDLDALRQEEARAMIDKDGAPRVFAARFPGREAPASVEAIVAAVAADLEPPEAAAHKLAKDRLAAVRTAIKDAGVDPERVQANKDTEGLEAPEGGRVEFGLTDTLKPKRHLLAELLHKLKTLLASRRS
;
A
#
# COMPACT_ATOMS: atom_id res chain seq x y z
N MET A 1 -30.06 89.05 -98.28
CA MET A 1 -29.76 88.72 -96.85
C MET A 1 -30.46 89.63 -95.83
N ARG A 2 -30.67 90.94 -96.08
CA ARG A 2 -31.34 91.88 -95.14
C ARG A 2 -32.78 91.50 -94.71
N ARG A 3 -33.61 90.93 -95.59
CA ARG A 3 -35.02 90.59 -95.27
C ARG A 3 -35.17 89.41 -94.30
N ARG A 4 -34.27 88.42 -94.36
CA ARG A 4 -34.20 87.33 -93.38
C ARG A 4 -33.69 87.83 -92.02
N TYR A 5 -32.80 88.83 -92.01
CA TYR A 5 -32.29 89.43 -90.78
C TYR A 5 -33.36 90.28 -90.06
N VAL A 6 -34.16 91.07 -90.79
CA VAL A 6 -35.28 91.82 -90.21
C VAL A 6 -36.39 90.87 -89.72
N TRP A 7 -36.68 89.79 -90.44
CA TRP A 7 -37.66 88.80 -90.00
C TRP A 7 -37.15 88.00 -88.79
N LEU A 8 -35.85 87.71 -88.71
CA LEU A 8 -35.21 87.13 -87.53
C LEU A 8 -35.18 88.10 -86.34
N VAL A 9 -34.92 89.40 -86.55
CA VAL A 9 -34.95 90.42 -85.49
C VAL A 9 -36.39 90.69 -85.04
N PHE A 10 -37.37 90.73 -85.94
CA PHE A 10 -38.78 90.90 -85.59
C PHE A 10 -39.33 89.66 -84.89
N MET A 11 -38.98 88.45 -85.34
CA MET A 11 -39.27 87.21 -84.59
C MET A 11 -38.55 87.20 -83.24
N ALA A 12 -37.31 87.69 -83.14
CA ALA A 12 -36.60 87.77 -81.87
C ALA A 12 -37.23 88.79 -80.91
N VAL A 13 -37.67 89.95 -81.40
CA VAL A 13 -38.38 90.97 -80.62
C VAL A 13 -39.78 90.48 -80.26
N LEU A 14 -40.50 89.81 -81.15
CA LEU A 14 -41.80 89.19 -80.86
C LEU A 14 -41.65 88.07 -79.83
N VAL A 15 -40.62 87.23 -79.94
CA VAL A 15 -40.28 86.21 -78.94
C VAL A 15 -39.88 86.88 -77.62
N LEU A 16 -39.17 88.01 -77.63
CA LEU A 16 -38.82 88.78 -76.42
C LEU A 16 -40.03 89.48 -75.78
N VAL A 17 -40.98 89.99 -76.58
CA VAL A 17 -42.22 90.62 -76.10
C VAL A 17 -43.19 89.58 -75.58
N VAL A 18 -43.37 88.45 -76.29
CA VAL A 18 -44.15 87.31 -75.82
C VAL A 18 -43.48 86.71 -74.58
N ALA A 19 -42.16 86.60 -74.54
CA ALA A 19 -41.44 86.19 -73.35
C ALA A 19 -41.59 87.17 -72.19
N GLY A 20 -41.60 88.48 -72.45
CA GLY A 20 -41.84 89.53 -71.47
C GLY A 20 -43.28 89.50 -70.92
N LEU A 21 -44.28 89.28 -71.78
CA LEU A 21 -45.70 89.15 -71.40
C LEU A 21 -45.96 87.87 -70.60
N VAL A 22 -45.40 86.73 -71.03
CA VAL A 22 -45.47 85.46 -70.30
C VAL A 22 -44.71 85.54 -68.96
N HIS A 23 -43.70 86.42 -68.85
CA HIS A 23 -42.99 86.72 -67.60
C HIS A 23 -43.82 87.60 -66.66
N ALA A 24 -44.47 88.65 -67.16
CA ALA A 24 -45.35 89.51 -66.36
C ALA A 24 -46.61 88.79 -65.85
N ALA A 25 -47.13 87.80 -66.60
CA ALA A 25 -48.31 87.02 -66.22
C ALA A 25 -48.01 85.77 -65.37
N GLY A 26 -46.75 85.52 -64.98
CA GLY A 26 -46.36 84.31 -64.24
C GLY A 26 -46.48 83.00 -65.04
N GLY A 27 -46.77 83.07 -66.34
CA GLY A 27 -47.02 81.90 -67.20
C GLY A 27 -45.80 81.01 -67.45
N TRP A 28 -44.58 81.55 -67.34
CA TRP A 28 -43.35 80.76 -67.49
C TRP A 28 -43.24 79.65 -66.45
N SER A 29 -43.67 79.91 -65.21
CA SER A 29 -43.69 78.93 -64.12
C SER A 29 -44.58 77.74 -64.46
N GLU A 30 -45.74 77.96 -65.06
CA GLU A 30 -46.70 76.89 -65.36
C GLU A 30 -46.32 76.10 -66.63
N ILE A 31 -45.72 76.78 -67.62
CA ILE A 31 -45.09 76.11 -68.76
C ILE A 31 -43.94 75.24 -68.28
N ALA A 32 -43.06 75.77 -67.41
CA ALA A 32 -41.95 75.02 -66.86
C ALA A 32 -42.42 73.83 -66.00
N ARG A 33 -43.50 73.98 -65.23
CA ARG A 33 -44.16 72.88 -64.52
C ARG A 33 -44.60 71.76 -65.47
N ARG A 34 -45.33 72.07 -66.54
CA ARG A 34 -45.78 71.08 -67.53
C ARG A 34 -44.62 70.43 -68.29
N VAL A 35 -43.62 71.22 -68.68
CA VAL A 35 -42.41 70.72 -69.36
C VAL A 35 -41.61 69.82 -68.44
N ALA A 36 -41.43 70.21 -67.17
CA ALA A 36 -40.73 69.41 -66.17
C ALA A 36 -41.46 68.08 -65.93
N ILE A 37 -42.78 68.09 -65.75
CA ILE A 37 -43.58 66.86 -65.61
C ILE A 37 -43.38 65.93 -66.82
N ASN A 38 -43.58 66.44 -68.04
CA ASN A 38 -43.48 65.63 -69.26
C ASN A 38 -42.05 65.12 -69.49
N ARG A 39 -41.02 65.94 -69.21
CA ARG A 39 -39.62 65.55 -69.40
C ARG A 39 -39.16 64.58 -68.32
N LEU A 40 -39.50 64.80 -67.06
CA LEU A 40 -39.18 63.87 -65.99
C LEU A 40 -39.90 62.54 -66.22
N HIS A 41 -41.17 62.55 -66.66
CA HIS A 41 -41.89 61.32 -67.04
C HIS A 41 -41.18 60.58 -68.19
N ALA A 42 -40.79 61.29 -69.25
CA ALA A 42 -40.09 60.70 -70.39
C ALA A 42 -38.68 60.19 -70.04
N MET A 43 -37.97 60.85 -69.13
CA MET A 43 -36.62 60.46 -68.70
C MET A 43 -36.61 59.31 -67.71
N THR A 44 -37.58 59.25 -66.80
CA THR A 44 -37.62 58.26 -65.71
C THR A 44 -38.52 57.07 -66.01
N GLY A 45 -39.38 57.16 -67.05
CA GLY A 45 -40.42 56.19 -67.34
C GLY A 45 -41.50 56.09 -66.25
N ARG A 46 -41.59 57.09 -65.35
CA ARG A 46 -42.42 57.05 -64.13
C ARG A 46 -43.36 58.26 -64.06
N PRO A 47 -44.63 58.11 -63.63
CA PRO A 47 -45.54 59.25 -63.49
C PRO A 47 -45.00 60.27 -62.47
N VAL A 48 -44.94 61.54 -62.88
CA VAL A 48 -44.47 62.64 -62.03
C VAL A 48 -45.57 63.69 -61.89
N SER A 49 -45.84 64.13 -60.68
CA SER A 49 -46.66 65.31 -60.40
C SER A 49 -45.82 66.37 -59.68
N ILE A 50 -46.12 67.63 -59.94
CA ILE A 50 -45.49 68.78 -59.29
C ILE A 50 -46.63 69.70 -58.86
N GLU A 51 -46.64 70.21 -57.63
CA GLU A 51 -47.66 71.17 -57.20
C GLU A 51 -47.42 72.53 -57.85
N ARG A 52 -46.20 73.06 -57.70
CA ARG A 52 -45.86 74.42 -58.14
C ARG A 52 -44.39 74.54 -58.52
N VAL A 53 -44.09 75.39 -59.50
CA VAL A 53 -42.73 75.78 -59.88
C VAL A 53 -42.62 77.31 -59.77
N GLU A 54 -41.53 77.80 -59.20
CA GLU A 54 -41.14 79.21 -59.21
C GLU A 54 -39.90 79.37 -60.09
N LEU A 55 -39.95 80.33 -61.01
CA LEU A 55 -38.83 80.67 -61.88
C LEU A 55 -38.44 82.14 -61.72
N GLU A 56 -37.24 82.38 -61.21
CA GLU A 56 -36.60 83.70 -61.21
C GLU A 56 -35.47 83.71 -62.25
N LEU A 57 -35.83 83.81 -63.53
CA LEU A 57 -34.88 83.74 -64.67
C LEU A 57 -33.73 84.75 -64.55
N GLY A 58 -33.96 85.95 -64.01
CA GLY A 58 -32.93 86.98 -63.83
C GLY A 58 -31.91 86.66 -62.71
N ARG A 59 -32.30 85.84 -61.73
CA ARG A 59 -31.40 85.38 -60.64
C ARG A 59 -30.93 83.94 -60.83
N GLY A 60 -31.35 83.30 -61.92
CA GLY A 60 -31.05 81.90 -62.23
C GLY A 60 -31.63 80.91 -61.23
N ARG A 61 -32.66 81.29 -60.45
CA ARG A 61 -33.25 80.44 -59.40
C ARG A 61 -34.48 79.70 -59.92
N VAL A 62 -34.54 78.40 -59.65
CA VAL A 62 -35.65 77.50 -59.96
C VAL A 62 -36.03 76.79 -58.67
N ALA A 63 -37.25 77.01 -58.16
CA ALA A 63 -37.76 76.30 -56.99
C ALA A 63 -38.99 75.47 -57.36
N VAL A 64 -39.01 74.20 -56.96
CA VAL A 64 -40.09 73.25 -57.22
C VAL A 64 -40.67 72.83 -55.87
N HIS A 65 -41.98 72.92 -55.72
CA HIS A 65 -42.71 72.57 -54.51
C HIS A 65 -43.61 71.36 -54.76
N GLY A 66 -43.68 70.47 -53.78
CA GLY A 66 -44.61 69.33 -53.78
C GLY A 66 -44.44 68.41 -54.99
N ALA A 67 -43.21 68.02 -55.34
CA ALA A 67 -42.98 67.07 -56.41
C ALA A 67 -43.17 65.64 -55.91
N ARG A 68 -43.91 64.81 -56.63
CA ARG A 68 -44.12 63.39 -56.33
C ARG A 68 -43.84 62.55 -57.58
N VAL A 69 -43.04 61.51 -57.40
CA VAL A 69 -42.68 60.52 -58.42
C VAL A 69 -43.26 59.19 -57.97
N LEU A 70 -44.18 58.64 -58.76
CA LEU A 70 -44.69 57.28 -58.55
C LEU A 70 -43.68 56.27 -59.09
N ASP A 71 -43.74 55.03 -58.60
CA ASP A 71 -42.94 53.96 -59.15
C ASP A 71 -43.59 53.38 -60.44
N ARG A 72 -42.89 52.45 -61.10
CA ARG A 72 -43.33 51.82 -62.36
C ARG A 72 -44.67 51.07 -62.23
N ASP A 73 -45.04 50.66 -61.03
CA ASP A 73 -46.33 50.01 -60.75
C ASP A 73 -47.51 50.99 -60.78
N GLY A 74 -47.26 52.30 -60.81
CA GLY A 74 -48.28 53.35 -60.80
C GLY A 74 -49.04 53.51 -59.48
N ALA A 75 -48.74 52.70 -58.47
CA ALA A 75 -49.46 52.67 -57.19
C ALA A 75 -48.56 53.05 -56.02
N SER A 76 -47.30 52.62 -56.01
CA SER A 76 -46.35 52.98 -54.97
C SER A 76 -45.66 54.32 -55.28
N THR A 77 -45.30 55.05 -54.24
CA THR A 77 -44.58 56.32 -54.40
C THR A 77 -43.08 56.05 -54.31
N LEU A 78 -42.33 56.37 -55.37
CA LEU A 78 -40.88 56.25 -55.39
C LEU A 78 -40.22 57.38 -54.60
N ALA A 79 -40.62 58.62 -54.85
CA ALA A 79 -40.07 59.78 -54.16
C ALA A 79 -41.06 60.93 -54.03
N THR A 80 -40.97 61.68 -52.93
CA THR A 80 -41.63 62.98 -52.75
C THR A 80 -40.60 64.02 -52.37
N PHE A 81 -40.72 65.24 -52.86
CA PHE A 81 -39.88 66.37 -52.52
C PHE A 81 -40.79 67.54 -52.13
N GLY A 82 -40.78 67.93 -50.86
CA GLY A 82 -41.56 69.09 -50.40
C GLY A 82 -41.05 70.40 -51.01
N ARG A 83 -39.72 70.58 -51.07
CA ARG A 83 -39.09 71.72 -51.74
C ARG A 83 -37.76 71.32 -52.38
N PHE A 84 -37.54 71.78 -53.62
CA PHE A 84 -36.30 71.60 -54.37
C PHE A 84 -35.90 72.95 -54.98
N ASP A 85 -34.77 73.52 -54.57
CA ASP A 85 -34.32 74.88 -54.93
C ASP A 85 -32.96 74.78 -55.63
N VAL A 86 -32.84 75.35 -56.83
CA VAL A 86 -31.61 75.35 -57.62
C VAL A 86 -31.29 76.75 -58.05
N ARG A 87 -30.05 77.19 -57.84
CA ARG A 87 -29.52 78.45 -58.35
C ARG A 87 -28.43 78.19 -59.38
N LEU A 88 -28.70 78.50 -60.64
CA LEU A 88 -27.81 78.29 -61.77
C LEU A 88 -26.99 79.55 -62.09
N HIS A 89 -25.73 79.35 -62.48
CA HIS A 89 -24.92 80.42 -63.06
C HIS A 89 -25.19 80.54 -64.56
N LEU A 90 -26.11 81.44 -64.93
CA LEU A 90 -26.57 81.65 -66.31
C LEU A 90 -25.43 81.82 -67.35
N PRO A 91 -24.33 82.54 -67.09
CA PRO A 91 -23.23 82.68 -68.06
C PRO A 91 -22.43 81.40 -68.33
N SER A 92 -22.46 80.42 -67.42
CA SER A 92 -21.75 79.14 -67.61
C SER A 92 -22.49 78.19 -68.55
N LEU A 93 -23.83 78.27 -68.56
CA LEU A 93 -24.70 77.45 -69.42
C LEU A 93 -24.44 77.72 -70.91
N LEU A 94 -24.12 78.96 -71.30
CA LEU A 94 -23.74 79.33 -72.66
C LEU A 94 -22.41 78.71 -73.13
N ARG A 95 -21.57 78.27 -72.19
CA ARG A 95 -20.25 77.63 -72.43
C ARG A 95 -20.29 76.10 -72.28
N GLY A 96 -21.48 75.50 -72.22
CA GLY A 96 -21.66 74.06 -72.08
C GLY A 96 -21.24 73.48 -70.71
N HIS A 97 -21.14 74.33 -69.68
CA HIS A 97 -20.79 73.94 -68.31
C HIS A 97 -21.97 74.22 -67.38
N ILE A 98 -22.50 73.18 -66.74
CA ILE A 98 -23.60 73.31 -65.79
C ILE A 98 -23.00 73.68 -64.44
N TRP A 99 -23.04 74.96 -64.10
CA TRP A 99 -22.56 75.46 -62.81
C TRP A 99 -23.73 75.84 -61.92
N ILE A 100 -23.93 75.06 -60.86
CA ILE A 100 -24.96 75.22 -59.84
C ILE A 100 -24.30 75.88 -58.61
N ARG A 101 -24.77 77.07 -58.22
CA ARG A 101 -24.26 77.78 -57.04
C ARG A 101 -24.83 77.23 -55.73
N ASP A 102 -26.12 76.89 -55.75
CA ASP A 102 -26.82 76.36 -54.59
C ASP A 102 -27.87 75.36 -55.07
N LEU A 103 -27.88 74.16 -54.47
CA LEU A 103 -28.86 73.12 -54.71
C LEU A 103 -29.37 72.61 -53.37
N THR A 104 -30.57 73.04 -52.97
CA THR A 104 -31.16 72.67 -51.69
C THR A 104 -32.40 71.80 -51.88
N ILE A 105 -32.44 70.65 -51.22
CA ILE A 105 -33.58 69.73 -51.20
C ILE A 105 -34.10 69.65 -49.75
N ALA A 106 -35.39 69.90 -49.54
CA ALA A 106 -36.03 69.82 -48.23
C ALA A 106 -37.27 68.93 -48.26
N ASP A 107 -37.54 68.26 -47.14
CA ASP A 107 -38.71 67.39 -46.96
C ASP A 107 -38.81 66.31 -48.04
N SER A 108 -37.69 65.63 -48.30
CA SER A 108 -37.63 64.56 -49.31
C SER A 108 -37.88 63.20 -48.69
N THR A 109 -38.82 62.42 -49.24
CA THR A 109 -39.01 61.01 -48.89
C THR A 109 -38.66 60.16 -50.11
N VAL A 110 -37.81 59.15 -49.97
CA VAL A 110 -37.46 58.21 -51.04
C VAL A 110 -37.74 56.79 -50.56
N ASN A 111 -38.36 55.97 -51.40
CA ASN A 111 -38.69 54.59 -51.11
C ASN A 111 -37.97 53.68 -52.11
N VAL A 112 -37.00 52.92 -51.60
CA VAL A 112 -36.23 51.96 -52.38
C VAL A 112 -36.72 50.56 -52.05
N VAL A 113 -36.99 49.75 -53.05
CA VAL A 113 -37.44 48.36 -52.88
C VAL A 113 -36.41 47.46 -53.52
N ARG A 114 -35.87 46.51 -52.76
CA ARG A 114 -35.00 45.46 -53.29
C ARG A 114 -35.85 44.29 -53.77
N THR A 115 -35.78 44.00 -55.07
CA THR A 115 -36.58 42.97 -55.75
C THR A 115 -35.79 41.70 -56.06
N GLY A 116 -34.46 41.79 -56.10
CA GLY A 116 -33.55 40.65 -56.33
C GLY A 116 -32.19 40.86 -55.66
N PRO A 117 -31.27 39.88 -55.68
CA PRO A 117 -29.98 39.96 -54.98
C PRO A 117 -29.15 41.21 -55.31
N ARG A 118 -29.25 41.71 -56.56
CA ARG A 118 -28.61 42.94 -57.06
C ARG A 118 -29.59 43.94 -57.68
N ASP A 119 -30.89 43.67 -57.60
CA ASP A 119 -31.92 44.41 -58.31
C ASP A 119 -32.76 45.23 -57.33
N PHE A 120 -32.92 46.50 -57.65
CA PHE A 120 -33.74 47.46 -56.93
C PHE A 120 -34.75 48.07 -57.89
N ASN A 121 -35.86 48.57 -57.36
CA ASN A 121 -36.84 49.35 -58.12
C ASN A 121 -36.24 50.60 -58.79
N ILE A 122 -35.01 50.99 -58.45
CA ILE A 122 -34.26 52.11 -59.05
C ILE A 122 -33.07 51.67 -59.92
N SER A 123 -32.76 50.37 -60.04
CA SER A 123 -31.57 49.90 -60.78
C SER A 123 -31.55 50.37 -62.24
N ASP A 124 -32.72 50.51 -62.85
CA ASP A 124 -32.91 51.04 -64.21
C ASP A 124 -32.56 52.53 -64.35
N LEU A 125 -32.67 53.30 -63.27
CA LEU A 125 -32.33 54.73 -63.25
C LEU A 125 -30.82 54.97 -63.10
N VAL A 126 -30.09 53.97 -62.60
CA VAL A 126 -28.65 54.05 -62.29
C VAL A 126 -27.79 53.33 -63.34
N ALA A 127 -28.34 52.31 -64.02
CA ALA A 127 -27.63 51.59 -65.09
C ALA A 127 -27.35 52.51 -66.29
N SER A 128 -26.07 52.61 -66.69
CA SER A 128 -25.67 53.38 -67.87
C SER A 128 -26.33 52.78 -69.12
N THR A 129 -27.25 53.53 -69.71
CA THR A 129 -27.94 53.12 -70.93
C THR A 129 -27.02 53.35 -72.14
N GLY A 130 -26.24 52.33 -72.52
CA GLY A 130 -25.72 52.17 -73.90
C GLY A 130 -24.20 52.27 -74.11
N ASP A 131 -23.68 51.35 -74.93
CA ASP A 131 -22.29 51.13 -75.39
C ASP A 131 -21.63 52.27 -76.21
N LYS A 132 -22.05 53.54 -76.05
CA LYS A 132 -21.38 54.68 -76.70
C LYS A 132 -20.94 55.73 -75.68
N PRO A 133 -19.63 55.97 -75.49
CA PRO A 133 -19.15 56.98 -74.56
C PRO A 133 -19.53 58.37 -75.07
N ARG A 134 -20.63 58.93 -74.55
CA ARG A 134 -20.90 60.36 -74.65
C ARG A 134 -19.97 61.08 -73.68
N ARG A 135 -19.24 62.09 -74.17
CA ARG A 135 -18.38 62.95 -73.34
C ARG A 135 -19.24 63.51 -72.18
N PRO A 136 -18.85 63.28 -70.91
CA PRO A 136 -19.65 63.75 -69.78
C PRO A 136 -19.76 65.29 -69.85
N LEU A 137 -20.95 65.80 -69.59
CA LEU A 137 -21.15 67.24 -69.41
C LEU A 137 -20.36 67.68 -68.19
N ASP A 138 -19.63 68.78 -68.32
CA ASP A 138 -18.96 69.36 -67.18
C ASP A 138 -20.02 69.97 -66.25
N VAL A 139 -20.04 69.48 -65.01
CA VAL A 139 -20.89 69.94 -63.91
C VAL A 139 -20.03 70.40 -62.74
N THR A 140 -20.38 71.54 -62.16
CA THR A 140 -19.83 72.04 -60.89
C THR A 140 -20.97 72.51 -59.98
N ILE A 141 -20.90 72.14 -58.70
CA ILE A 141 -21.89 72.47 -57.67
C ILE A 141 -21.14 73.08 -56.48
N ASP A 142 -21.33 74.38 -56.23
CA ASP A 142 -20.63 75.07 -55.13
C ASP A 142 -21.17 74.68 -53.76
N HIS A 143 -22.49 74.54 -53.65
CA HIS A 143 -23.19 74.14 -52.43
C HIS A 143 -24.38 73.22 -52.75
N PHE A 144 -24.46 72.08 -52.06
CA PHE A 144 -25.57 71.14 -52.11
C PHE A 144 -26.02 70.83 -50.70
N ALA A 145 -27.30 71.00 -50.41
CA ALA A 145 -27.87 70.69 -49.11
C ALA A 145 -29.12 69.81 -49.23
N VAL A 146 -29.23 68.80 -48.37
CA VAL A 146 -30.46 68.05 -48.13
C VAL A 146 -30.85 68.26 -46.68
N THR A 147 -32.09 68.64 -46.41
CA THR A 147 -32.61 68.88 -45.05
C THR A 147 -33.90 68.11 -44.81
N ARG A 148 -34.04 67.48 -43.63
CA ARG A 148 -35.22 66.69 -43.25
C ARG A 148 -35.57 65.59 -44.26
N GLY A 149 -34.56 64.89 -44.80
CA GLY A 149 -34.78 63.74 -45.69
C GLY A 149 -35.20 62.48 -44.92
N THR A 150 -35.99 61.63 -45.58
CA THR A 150 -36.37 60.28 -45.12
C THR A 150 -36.15 59.29 -46.26
N LEU A 151 -35.49 58.16 -45.97
CA LEU A 151 -35.30 57.06 -46.90
C LEU A 151 -35.90 55.80 -46.28
N THR A 152 -36.82 55.15 -46.98
CA THR A 152 -37.25 53.79 -46.64
C THR A 152 -36.66 52.80 -47.63
N LEU A 153 -36.13 51.68 -47.12
CA LEU A 153 -35.60 50.58 -47.91
C LEU A 153 -36.37 49.30 -47.55
N ASP A 154 -37.18 48.82 -48.48
CA ASP A 154 -37.97 47.60 -48.34
C ASP A 154 -37.23 46.42 -48.99
N ASP A 155 -36.67 45.53 -48.17
CA ASP A 155 -35.96 44.34 -48.63
C ASP A 155 -36.93 43.14 -48.71
N ARG A 156 -37.33 42.81 -49.95
CA ARG A 156 -38.24 41.70 -50.25
C ARG A 156 -37.52 40.39 -50.56
N VAL A 157 -36.18 40.40 -50.61
CA VAL A 157 -35.37 39.21 -50.92
C VAL A 157 -35.19 38.32 -49.70
N ILE A 158 -35.19 38.92 -48.50
CA ILE A 158 -35.10 38.21 -47.21
C ILE A 158 -36.50 37.85 -46.69
N GLN A 159 -36.64 36.65 -46.10
CA GLN A 159 -37.89 36.23 -45.45
C GLN A 159 -37.73 36.12 -43.93
N PRO A 160 -38.61 36.75 -43.12
CA PRO A 160 -39.71 37.63 -43.52
C PRO A 160 -39.22 38.98 -44.09
N GLN A 161 -40.00 39.58 -45.00
CA GLN A 161 -39.73 40.90 -45.61
C GLN A 161 -39.49 41.97 -44.53
N ARG A 162 -38.51 42.85 -44.75
CA ARG A 162 -38.16 43.90 -43.78
C ARG A 162 -38.01 45.27 -44.43
N THR A 163 -38.56 46.28 -43.76
CA THR A 163 -38.42 47.69 -44.16
C THR A 163 -37.50 48.42 -43.20
N TRP A 164 -36.42 48.98 -43.72
CA TRP A 164 -35.48 49.87 -43.03
C TRP A 164 -35.89 51.31 -43.25
N ARG A 165 -35.79 52.13 -42.21
CA ARG A 165 -36.13 53.55 -42.30
C ARG A 165 -34.97 54.37 -41.74
N SER A 166 -34.48 55.30 -42.56
CA SER A 166 -33.50 56.32 -42.20
C SER A 166 -34.19 57.67 -42.23
N GLU A 167 -34.17 58.38 -41.11
CA GLU A 167 -34.87 59.65 -40.91
C GLU A 167 -33.87 60.76 -40.57
N ARG A 168 -34.31 62.01 -40.68
CA ARG A 168 -33.49 63.20 -40.42
C ARG A 168 -32.19 63.18 -41.24
N ILE A 169 -32.28 62.80 -42.50
CA ILE A 169 -31.15 62.83 -43.42
C ILE A 169 -30.82 64.30 -43.69
N GLU A 170 -29.64 64.70 -43.26
CA GLU A 170 -29.01 65.98 -43.54
C GLU A 170 -27.76 65.70 -44.35
N ILE A 171 -27.58 66.37 -45.48
CA ILE A 171 -26.37 66.26 -46.32
C ILE A 171 -25.97 67.67 -46.67
N GLU A 172 -24.69 68.02 -46.53
CA GLU A 172 -24.13 69.29 -46.95
C GLU A 172 -22.86 69.01 -47.75
N ALA A 173 -22.79 69.45 -49.00
CA ALA A 173 -21.62 69.26 -49.85
C ALA A 173 -21.20 70.56 -50.51
N ARG A 174 -19.90 70.73 -50.70
CA ARG A 174 -19.28 71.95 -51.23
C ARG A 174 -18.27 71.62 -52.32
N ASP A 175 -18.20 72.50 -53.32
CA ASP A 175 -17.21 72.46 -54.41
C ASP A 175 -17.17 71.14 -55.21
N LEU A 176 -18.31 70.48 -55.41
CA LEU A 176 -18.38 69.22 -56.15
C LEU A 176 -18.20 69.48 -57.65
N SER A 177 -17.23 68.81 -58.29
CA SER A 177 -16.94 69.05 -59.71
C SER A 177 -16.55 67.80 -60.48
N THR A 178 -16.84 67.83 -61.77
CA THR A 178 -16.40 66.87 -62.80
C THR A 178 -15.04 67.23 -63.41
N ARG A 179 -14.58 68.49 -63.22
CA ARG A 179 -13.31 69.00 -63.78
C ARG A 179 -12.17 69.10 -62.76
N ARG A 180 -12.50 69.35 -61.49
CA ARG A 180 -11.53 69.57 -60.40
C ARG A 180 -11.89 68.64 -59.23
N GLY A 181 -10.87 68.15 -58.52
CA GLY A 181 -11.04 67.45 -57.24
C GLY A 181 -11.03 68.43 -56.07
N GLY A 182 -11.13 67.91 -54.84
CA GLY A 182 -11.08 68.71 -53.62
C GLY A 182 -12.43 69.09 -53.00
N GLY A 183 -13.57 68.60 -53.53
CA GLY A 183 -14.88 68.82 -52.92
C GLY A 183 -15.00 68.16 -51.54
N THR A 184 -15.87 68.69 -50.69
CA THR A 184 -16.16 68.12 -49.36
C THR A 184 -17.65 67.82 -49.24
N ALA A 185 -18.03 66.80 -48.48
CA ALA A 185 -19.41 66.54 -48.11
C ALA A 185 -19.51 66.04 -46.67
N THR A 186 -20.51 66.47 -45.94
CA THR A 186 -20.89 65.94 -44.63
C THR A 186 -22.32 65.46 -44.71
N GLY A 187 -22.67 64.48 -43.89
CA GLY A 187 -24.04 64.02 -43.77
C GLY A 187 -24.31 63.45 -42.39
N SER A 188 -25.54 63.56 -41.93
CA SER A 188 -26.02 62.87 -40.75
C SER A 188 -27.39 62.25 -41.00
N SER A 189 -27.68 61.12 -40.36
CA SER A 189 -28.99 60.50 -40.41
C SER A 189 -29.22 59.63 -39.18
N VAL A 190 -30.47 59.34 -38.85
CA VAL A 190 -30.81 58.32 -37.84
C VAL A 190 -31.41 57.11 -38.54
N THR A 191 -30.67 56.01 -38.57
CA THR A 191 -31.11 54.75 -39.20
C THR A 191 -31.36 53.71 -38.12
N ALA A 192 -32.56 53.13 -38.09
CA ALA A 192 -32.96 52.15 -37.07
C ALA A 192 -32.68 52.61 -35.62
N GLY A 193 -32.89 53.90 -35.34
CA GLY A 193 -32.63 54.51 -34.02
C GLY A 193 -31.17 54.85 -33.71
N SER A 194 -30.23 54.52 -34.62
CA SER A 194 -28.79 54.78 -34.47
C SER A 194 -28.35 56.00 -35.28
N PRO A 195 -27.66 57.00 -34.68
CA PRO A 195 -27.08 58.10 -35.43
C PRO A 195 -25.91 57.63 -36.30
N VAL A 196 -25.93 58.04 -37.56
CA VAL A 196 -24.92 57.81 -38.58
C VAL A 196 -24.40 59.18 -39.02
N ASN A 197 -23.09 59.40 -38.92
CA ASN A 197 -22.42 60.58 -39.45
C ASN A 197 -21.50 60.17 -40.58
N LEU A 198 -21.51 60.91 -41.68
CA LEU A 198 -20.70 60.73 -42.86
C LEU A 198 -19.89 62.01 -43.08
N THR A 199 -18.62 61.86 -43.37
CA THR A 199 -17.75 62.94 -43.83
C THR A 199 -17.04 62.45 -45.07
N MET A 200 -16.90 63.29 -46.08
CA MET A 200 -16.27 62.98 -47.36
C MET A 200 -15.35 64.12 -47.76
N THR A 201 -14.17 63.77 -48.23
CA THR A 201 -13.12 64.68 -48.70
C THR A 201 -12.59 64.22 -50.05
N ASP A 202 -11.97 65.16 -50.78
CA ASP A 202 -11.51 64.97 -52.16
C ASP A 202 -12.57 64.38 -53.10
N VAL A 203 -13.82 64.83 -52.93
CA VAL A 203 -14.94 64.34 -53.74
C VAL A 203 -14.82 64.86 -55.17
N ARG A 204 -14.82 63.92 -56.13
CA ARG A 204 -14.79 64.19 -57.57
C ARG A 204 -15.87 63.38 -58.28
N LEU A 205 -16.63 64.04 -59.15
CA LEU A 205 -17.79 63.44 -59.79
C LEU A 205 -17.43 62.57 -61.02
N HIS A 206 -16.30 62.84 -61.69
CA HIS A 206 -15.84 62.03 -62.82
C HIS A 206 -14.31 62.17 -63.06
N PRO A 207 -13.54 61.07 -63.20
CA PRO A 207 -13.91 59.73 -62.71
C PRO A 207 -14.21 59.81 -61.20
N ILE A 208 -15.12 58.95 -60.73
CA ILE A 208 -15.55 59.00 -59.33
C ILE A 208 -14.37 58.71 -58.41
N HIS A 209 -14.10 59.65 -57.50
CA HIS A 209 -13.08 59.52 -56.48
C HIS A 209 -13.58 60.20 -55.21
N PHE A 210 -13.42 59.55 -54.07
CA PHE A 210 -13.68 60.17 -52.77
C PHE A 210 -12.99 59.38 -51.65
N GLN A 211 -12.66 60.09 -50.58
CA GLN A 211 -12.39 59.52 -49.28
C GLN A 211 -13.56 59.84 -48.37
N ALA A 212 -14.04 58.87 -47.61
CA ALA A 212 -15.15 59.06 -46.69
C ALA A 212 -14.86 58.42 -45.33
N SER A 213 -15.35 59.02 -44.27
CA SER A 213 -15.37 58.45 -42.92
C SER A 213 -16.80 58.43 -42.42
N VAL A 214 -17.29 57.23 -42.10
CA VAL A 214 -18.61 56.95 -41.57
C VAL A 214 -18.48 56.60 -40.09
N ASN A 215 -19.22 57.27 -39.22
CA ASN A 215 -19.29 56.97 -37.79
C ASN A 215 -20.73 56.58 -37.43
N LEU A 216 -20.90 55.37 -36.91
CA LEU A 216 -22.14 54.75 -36.48
C LEU A 216 -22.07 54.52 -34.97
N ALA A 217 -23.10 54.90 -34.22
CA ALA A 217 -23.14 54.68 -32.77
C ALA A 217 -24.45 54.04 -32.29
N ASN A 218 -24.36 53.06 -31.39
CA ASN A 218 -25.50 52.44 -30.71
C ASN A 218 -26.50 51.69 -31.63
N LEU A 219 -26.04 51.07 -32.70
CA LEU A 219 -26.88 50.17 -33.51
C LEU A 219 -27.21 48.90 -32.72
N ASP A 220 -28.48 48.49 -32.70
CA ASP A 220 -28.87 47.22 -32.07
C ASP A 220 -28.32 46.03 -32.86
N LEU A 221 -27.46 45.23 -32.21
CA LEU A 221 -26.81 44.07 -32.83
C LEU A 221 -27.81 42.94 -33.11
N ALA A 222 -28.97 42.90 -32.44
CA ALA A 222 -30.02 41.92 -32.72
C ALA A 222 -30.52 42.00 -34.19
N LEU A 223 -30.35 43.17 -34.83
CA LEU A 223 -30.67 43.37 -36.25
C LEU A 223 -29.78 42.54 -37.18
N ALA A 224 -28.58 42.16 -36.75
CA ALA A 224 -27.66 41.34 -37.54
C ALA A 224 -28.20 39.93 -37.82
N ARG A 225 -29.09 39.39 -36.96
CA ARG A 225 -29.74 38.07 -37.15
C ARG A 225 -30.45 37.95 -38.49
N LEU A 226 -30.95 39.07 -39.01
CA LEU A 226 -31.73 39.15 -40.25
C LEU A 226 -30.87 38.87 -41.49
N TYR A 227 -29.55 39.08 -41.39
CA TYR A 227 -28.59 38.88 -42.47
C TYR A 227 -27.64 37.70 -42.20
N THR A 228 -27.82 37.00 -41.08
CA THR A 228 -27.06 35.80 -40.74
C THR A 228 -27.54 34.62 -41.61
N PRO A 229 -26.65 33.88 -42.30
CA PRO A 229 -27.02 32.70 -43.08
C PRO A 229 -27.75 31.63 -42.25
N PRO A 230 -28.68 30.85 -42.83
CA PRO A 230 -29.42 29.80 -42.10
C PRO A 230 -28.52 28.71 -41.49
N ASP A 231 -27.34 28.49 -42.06
CA ASP A 231 -26.32 27.53 -41.65
C ASP A 231 -25.30 28.08 -40.65
N ALA A 232 -25.42 29.35 -40.26
CA ALA A 232 -24.52 29.96 -39.30
C ALA A 232 -24.60 29.26 -37.94
N GLN A 233 -23.44 28.92 -37.36
CA GLN A 233 -23.39 28.25 -36.06
C GLN A 233 -23.79 29.15 -34.89
N LEU A 234 -23.68 30.47 -35.05
CA LEU A 234 -23.96 31.49 -34.04
C LEU A 234 -24.69 32.68 -34.66
N THR A 235 -25.63 33.27 -33.92
CA THR A 235 -26.36 34.47 -34.28
C THR A 235 -26.48 35.43 -33.10
N ALA A 236 -26.52 36.74 -33.35
CA ALA A 236 -26.49 37.74 -32.30
C ALA A 236 -27.87 37.98 -31.68
N ASP A 237 -28.06 37.67 -30.40
CA ASP A 237 -29.34 37.83 -29.70
C ASP A 237 -29.68 39.26 -29.33
N ARG A 238 -28.71 39.94 -28.74
CA ARG A 238 -28.81 41.31 -28.25
C ARG A 238 -27.41 41.90 -28.17
N GLY A 239 -27.31 43.22 -28.14
CA GLY A 239 -26.05 43.96 -27.98
C GLY A 239 -26.10 45.32 -28.67
N ARG A 240 -25.06 46.13 -28.49
CA ARG A 240 -24.90 47.41 -29.19
C ARG A 240 -23.64 47.38 -30.05
N LEU A 241 -23.73 47.96 -31.24
CA LEU A 241 -22.65 48.10 -32.20
C LEU A 241 -22.38 49.60 -32.45
N GLY A 242 -21.13 50.00 -32.31
CA GLY A 242 -20.60 51.24 -32.87
C GLY A 242 -19.55 50.92 -33.92
N ALA A 243 -19.40 51.72 -34.95
CA ALA A 243 -18.40 51.51 -35.99
C ALA A 243 -17.87 52.84 -36.52
N THR A 244 -16.55 52.92 -36.73
CA THR A 244 -15.92 53.99 -37.51
C THR A 244 -15.31 53.35 -38.74
N VAL A 245 -15.77 53.74 -39.92
CA VAL A 245 -15.42 53.10 -41.20
C VAL A 245 -14.85 54.18 -42.13
N ALA A 246 -13.59 54.05 -42.51
CA ALA A 246 -12.98 54.82 -43.58
C ALA A 246 -13.16 54.08 -44.91
N LEU A 247 -13.68 54.78 -45.90
CA LEU A 247 -13.95 54.30 -47.26
C LEU A 247 -13.08 55.12 -48.21
N SER A 248 -12.43 54.48 -49.17
CA SER A 248 -11.83 55.16 -50.31
C SER A 248 -12.30 54.51 -51.61
N MET A 249 -12.81 55.31 -52.52
CA MET A 249 -13.28 54.86 -53.83
C MET A 249 -12.38 55.45 -54.91
N ASP A 250 -11.84 54.58 -55.76
CA ASP A 250 -11.19 54.98 -57.01
C ASP A 250 -11.79 54.20 -58.18
N ALA A 251 -12.07 54.89 -59.29
CA ALA A 251 -12.67 54.27 -60.46
C ALA A 251 -11.85 53.13 -61.10
N ARG A 252 -10.53 53.06 -60.85
CA ARG A 252 -9.64 52.00 -61.34
C ARG A 252 -9.35 50.93 -60.28
N GLU A 253 -9.16 51.34 -59.03
CA GLU A 253 -8.75 50.45 -57.94
C GLU A 253 -9.92 49.86 -57.14
N GLY A 254 -11.13 50.38 -57.32
CA GLY A 254 -12.34 49.92 -56.63
C GLY A 254 -12.53 50.58 -55.26
N LEU A 255 -13.28 49.91 -54.39
CA LEU A 255 -13.57 50.40 -53.04
C LEU A 255 -12.64 49.72 -52.04
N ARG A 256 -11.91 50.52 -51.25
CA ARG A 256 -11.20 50.04 -50.05
C ARG A 256 -11.90 50.50 -48.79
N VAL A 257 -11.92 49.63 -47.79
CA VAL A 257 -12.61 49.83 -46.52
C VAL A 257 -11.65 49.51 -45.38
N ASP A 258 -11.43 50.49 -44.50
CA ASP A 258 -10.84 50.31 -43.18
C ASP A 258 -11.93 50.56 -42.14
N GLY A 259 -11.95 49.82 -41.04
CA GLY A 259 -12.98 50.04 -40.04
C GLY A 259 -12.66 49.51 -38.66
N ASP A 260 -13.06 50.26 -37.64
CA ASP A 260 -13.05 49.87 -36.24
C ASP A 260 -14.49 49.71 -35.74
N VAL A 261 -14.87 48.48 -35.41
CA VAL A 261 -16.18 48.13 -34.88
C VAL A 261 -16.06 47.84 -33.39
N ARG A 262 -16.90 48.46 -32.57
CA ARG A 262 -17.00 48.23 -31.12
C ARG A 262 -18.33 47.57 -30.81
N LEU A 263 -18.26 46.42 -30.14
CA LEU A 263 -19.41 45.66 -29.66
C LEU A 263 -19.49 45.83 -28.14
N ALA A 264 -20.68 46.14 -27.62
CA ALA A 264 -20.96 46.21 -26.19
C ALA A 264 -22.15 45.31 -25.84
N ASP A 265 -22.03 44.60 -24.71
CA ASP A 265 -23.05 43.69 -24.16
C ASP A 265 -23.63 42.67 -25.16
N ALA A 266 -22.80 42.20 -26.10
CA ALA A 266 -23.26 41.31 -27.15
C ALA A 266 -23.43 39.88 -26.65
N VAL A 267 -24.56 39.27 -26.98
CA VAL A 267 -24.88 37.87 -26.66
C VAL A 267 -25.08 37.13 -27.96
N LEU A 268 -24.35 36.04 -28.16
CA LEU A 268 -24.48 35.15 -29.30
C LEU A 268 -25.11 33.83 -28.85
N VAL A 269 -26.10 33.37 -29.61
CA VAL A 269 -26.86 32.14 -29.38
C VAL A 269 -26.78 31.24 -30.61
N ARG A 270 -27.10 29.96 -30.45
CA ARG A 270 -27.34 29.08 -31.61
C ARG A 270 -28.67 29.45 -32.28
N PRO A 271 -28.79 29.38 -33.62
CA PRO A 271 -30.07 29.61 -34.29
C PRO A 271 -31.20 28.76 -33.67
N GLY A 272 -32.35 29.38 -33.42
CA GLY A 272 -33.52 28.72 -32.81
C GLY A 272 -33.44 28.46 -31.30
N ARG A 273 -32.38 28.90 -30.61
CA ARG A 273 -32.24 28.77 -29.15
C ARG A 273 -32.07 30.15 -28.49
N THR A 274 -32.61 30.31 -27.29
CA THR A 274 -32.52 31.55 -26.49
C THR A 274 -31.38 31.55 -25.48
N GLU A 275 -30.71 30.41 -25.32
CA GLU A 275 -29.63 30.27 -24.35
C GLU A 275 -28.31 30.84 -24.88
N PRO A 276 -27.59 31.65 -24.07
CA PRO A 276 -26.31 32.23 -24.47
C PRO A 276 -25.25 31.15 -24.68
N VAL A 277 -24.57 31.20 -25.83
CA VAL A 277 -23.39 30.37 -26.14
C VAL A 277 -22.11 31.16 -25.90
N VAL A 278 -22.10 32.44 -26.33
CA VAL A 278 -21.02 33.40 -26.09
C VAL A 278 -21.62 34.71 -25.59
N THR A 279 -21.08 35.30 -24.53
CA THR A 279 -21.41 36.70 -24.17
C THR A 279 -20.15 37.54 -24.09
N THR A 280 -20.15 38.73 -24.67
CA THR A 280 -19.00 39.64 -24.70
C THR A 280 -19.43 41.02 -24.19
N PRO A 281 -18.98 41.45 -22.99
CA PRO A 281 -19.33 42.77 -22.45
C PRO A 281 -18.74 43.90 -23.30
N ALA A 282 -17.52 43.70 -23.83
CA ALA A 282 -16.89 44.63 -24.76
C ALA A 282 -15.91 43.89 -25.67
N ALA A 283 -16.02 44.12 -26.97
CA ALA A 283 -15.07 43.66 -27.97
C ALA A 283 -14.85 44.71 -29.06
N THR A 284 -13.64 44.79 -29.59
CA THR A 284 -13.27 45.63 -30.73
C THR A 284 -12.86 44.74 -31.89
N LEU A 285 -13.40 45.00 -33.08
CA LEU A 285 -13.06 44.36 -34.33
C LEU A 285 -12.48 45.41 -35.27
N THR A 286 -11.19 45.30 -35.59
CA THR A 286 -10.49 46.16 -36.54
C THR A 286 -10.33 45.43 -37.87
N ILE A 287 -10.74 46.10 -38.94
CA ILE A 287 -10.68 45.66 -40.34
C ILE A 287 -9.69 46.59 -41.03
N LYS A 288 -8.62 46.05 -41.61
CA LYS A 288 -7.65 46.81 -42.41
C LYS A 288 -7.58 46.32 -43.84
N ASP A 289 -7.63 47.27 -44.76
CA ASP A 289 -7.49 47.13 -46.21
C ASP A 289 -8.41 46.03 -46.77
N LEU A 290 -9.71 46.19 -46.53
CA LEU A 290 -10.74 45.40 -47.20
C LEU A 290 -10.96 45.97 -48.61
N ALA A 291 -10.44 45.29 -49.62
CA ALA A 291 -10.59 45.66 -51.02
C ALA A 291 -11.77 44.90 -51.65
N ILE A 292 -12.67 45.67 -52.28
CA ILE A 292 -13.85 45.18 -53.01
C ILE A 292 -13.68 45.58 -54.49
N GLY A 293 -13.42 44.58 -55.35
CA GLY A 293 -13.19 44.80 -56.77
C GLY A 293 -14.47 45.21 -57.53
N THR A 294 -14.34 46.14 -58.49
CA THR A 294 -15.41 46.54 -59.40
C THR A 294 -14.98 46.35 -60.86
N GLY A 295 -15.92 45.91 -61.71
CA GLY A 295 -15.84 45.94 -63.18
C GLY A 295 -14.85 44.99 -63.88
N THR A 296 -13.55 45.08 -63.56
CA THR A 296 -12.45 44.44 -64.33
C THR A 296 -11.63 43.40 -63.54
N VAL A 297 -11.81 43.35 -62.22
CA VAL A 297 -11.28 42.33 -61.30
C VAL A 297 -12.40 41.33 -61.00
N ASP A 298 -12.10 40.04 -60.75
CA ASP A 298 -13.07 38.97 -60.47
C ASP A 298 -14.29 39.49 -59.68
N PRO A 299 -15.46 39.63 -60.34
CA PRO A 299 -16.62 40.29 -59.75
C PRO A 299 -17.07 39.56 -58.48
N GLY A 300 -16.92 40.22 -57.33
CA GLY A 300 -17.29 39.66 -56.02
C GLY A 300 -16.15 39.03 -55.23
N SER A 301 -14.90 39.11 -55.68
CA SER A 301 -13.74 38.75 -54.85
C SER A 301 -13.51 39.81 -53.77
N LEU A 302 -13.46 39.39 -52.50
CA LEU A 302 -13.09 40.25 -51.37
C LEU A 302 -11.68 39.89 -50.93
N ARG A 303 -10.82 40.87 -50.69
CA ARG A 303 -9.50 40.66 -50.08
C ARG A 303 -9.39 41.51 -48.82
N LEU A 304 -9.02 40.89 -47.72
CA LEU A 304 -8.87 41.51 -46.42
C LEU A 304 -7.43 41.30 -45.95
N ALA A 305 -6.68 42.39 -45.77
CA ALA A 305 -5.29 42.30 -45.34
C ALA A 305 -5.18 41.82 -43.90
N ARG A 306 -5.98 42.40 -42.98
CA ARG A 306 -5.97 42.03 -41.56
C ARG A 306 -7.31 42.26 -40.88
N LEU A 307 -7.74 41.27 -40.11
CA LEU A 307 -8.84 41.31 -39.15
C LEU A 307 -8.24 41.14 -37.75
N GLU A 308 -8.55 42.01 -36.80
CA GLU A 308 -8.17 41.86 -35.40
C GLU A 308 -9.40 41.96 -34.50
N LEU A 309 -9.63 40.94 -33.67
CA LEU A 309 -10.66 40.91 -32.64
C LEU A 309 -9.98 40.95 -31.27
N ALA A 310 -10.32 41.94 -30.45
CA ALA A 310 -9.81 42.08 -29.08
C ALA A 310 -10.96 42.26 -28.07
N GLY A 311 -10.93 41.58 -26.93
CA GLY A 311 -11.99 41.74 -25.92
C GLY A 311 -11.99 40.72 -24.80
N ARG A 312 -13.16 40.57 -24.16
CA ARG A 312 -13.45 39.53 -23.17
C ARG A 312 -14.71 38.78 -23.60
N ALA A 313 -14.73 37.48 -23.45
CA ALA A 313 -15.88 36.66 -23.81
C ALA A 313 -16.12 35.59 -22.75
N SER A 314 -17.38 35.22 -22.52
CA SER A 314 -17.72 34.05 -21.72
C SER A 314 -18.38 32.98 -22.57
N LEU A 315 -17.88 31.76 -22.47
CA LEU A 315 -18.40 30.60 -23.19
C LEU A 315 -19.18 29.69 -22.24
N PHE A 316 -20.28 29.12 -22.70
CA PHE A 316 -21.07 28.16 -21.93
C PHE A 316 -20.92 26.74 -22.51
N ASP A 317 -20.34 25.80 -21.74
CA ASP A 317 -20.30 24.37 -22.13
C ASP A 317 -21.42 23.61 -21.41
N ARG A 318 -22.32 23.01 -22.20
CA ARG A 318 -23.46 22.22 -21.72
C ARG A 318 -23.24 20.71 -21.84
N ARG A 319 -22.08 20.25 -22.31
CA ARG A 319 -21.72 18.82 -22.31
C ARG A 319 -21.40 18.30 -20.90
N VAL A 320 -21.28 19.22 -19.93
CA VAL A 320 -21.07 18.95 -18.51
C VAL A 320 -22.32 19.36 -17.76
N SER A 321 -22.75 18.56 -16.77
CA SER A 321 -23.91 18.86 -15.92
C SER A 321 -23.47 19.20 -14.50
N PRO A 322 -23.86 20.35 -13.92
CA PRO A 322 -24.62 21.43 -14.55
C PRO A 322 -23.79 22.18 -15.60
N ALA A 323 -24.45 22.84 -16.56
CA ALA A 323 -23.79 23.66 -17.58
C ALA A 323 -22.93 24.75 -16.93
N ARG A 324 -21.69 24.92 -17.40
CA ARG A 324 -20.73 25.87 -16.78
C ARG A 324 -20.25 26.93 -17.76
N ARG A 325 -20.00 28.12 -17.19
CA ARG A 325 -19.54 29.33 -17.86
C ARG A 325 -18.03 29.48 -17.69
N TYR A 326 -17.32 29.78 -18.78
CA TYR A 326 -15.87 30.01 -18.82
C TYR A 326 -15.61 31.44 -19.25
N GLU A 327 -14.96 32.24 -18.41
CA GLU A 327 -14.49 33.57 -18.78
C GLU A 327 -13.16 33.45 -19.56
N VAL A 328 -13.11 34.07 -20.73
CA VAL A 328 -11.94 34.21 -21.59
C VAL A 328 -11.56 35.67 -21.59
N ASP A 329 -10.52 35.97 -20.81
CA ASP A 329 -10.00 37.32 -20.61
C ASP A 329 -8.81 37.61 -21.52
N GLY A 330 -8.69 38.86 -21.96
CA GLY A 330 -7.57 39.30 -22.79
C GLY A 330 -7.49 38.58 -24.15
N LEU A 331 -8.65 38.24 -24.73
CA LEU A 331 -8.75 37.64 -26.04
C LEU A 331 -8.18 38.60 -27.09
N ARG A 332 -7.22 38.14 -27.87
CA ARG A 332 -6.73 38.81 -29.08
C ARG A 332 -6.63 37.77 -30.19
N ALA A 333 -7.49 37.87 -31.20
CA ALA A 333 -7.47 37.02 -32.38
C ALA A 333 -7.17 37.87 -33.62
N THR A 334 -6.32 37.37 -34.51
CA THR A 334 -5.94 38.03 -35.76
C THR A 334 -6.08 37.05 -36.92
N ALA A 335 -6.58 37.52 -38.04
CA ALA A 335 -6.61 36.79 -39.31
C ALA A 335 -6.05 37.69 -40.41
N GLU A 336 -5.03 37.22 -41.12
CA GLU A 336 -4.35 37.96 -42.18
C GLU A 336 -4.50 37.24 -43.53
N GLN A 337 -4.47 38.03 -44.61
CA GLN A 337 -4.55 37.55 -46.00
C GLN A 337 -5.84 36.73 -46.28
N VAL A 338 -6.97 37.18 -45.73
CA VAL A 338 -8.27 36.53 -45.92
C VAL A 338 -8.83 36.91 -47.29
N THR A 339 -9.14 35.94 -48.13
CA THR A 339 -9.78 36.14 -49.43
C THR A 339 -11.19 35.54 -49.42
N TRP A 340 -12.15 36.11 -50.15
CA TRP A 340 -13.47 35.50 -50.35
C TRP A 340 -13.70 35.27 -51.85
N PRO A 341 -14.03 34.05 -52.30
CA PRO A 341 -14.07 32.80 -51.52
C PRO A 341 -12.69 32.42 -50.93
N VAL A 342 -12.66 31.87 -49.71
CA VAL A 342 -11.42 31.53 -48.97
C VAL A 342 -10.73 30.31 -49.59
N THR A 343 -10.09 30.53 -50.74
CA THR A 343 -9.37 29.51 -51.52
C THR A 343 -7.92 29.37 -51.06
N THR A 344 -7.33 30.45 -50.53
CA THR A 344 -5.98 30.47 -49.95
C THR A 344 -6.01 30.33 -48.43
N PRO A 345 -5.07 29.60 -47.80
CA PRO A 345 -5.00 29.50 -46.33
C PRO A 345 -4.75 30.87 -45.70
N ALA A 346 -5.68 31.34 -44.86
CA ALA A 346 -5.53 32.56 -44.08
C ALA A 346 -4.62 32.30 -42.88
N ARG A 347 -3.73 33.25 -42.56
CA ARG A 347 -2.87 33.16 -41.36
C ARG A 347 -3.68 33.58 -40.15
N ILE A 348 -3.75 32.72 -39.15
CA ILE A 348 -4.51 32.97 -37.92
C ILE A 348 -3.58 32.96 -36.71
N ALA A 349 -3.81 33.87 -35.78
CA ALA A 349 -3.21 33.85 -34.46
C ALA A 349 -4.23 34.25 -33.39
N LEU A 350 -4.21 33.55 -32.26
CA LEU A 350 -5.10 33.74 -31.13
C LEU A 350 -4.26 33.72 -29.85
N VAL A 351 -4.45 34.70 -28.97
CA VAL A 351 -3.90 34.71 -27.62
C VAL A 351 -5.05 34.99 -26.65
N SER A 352 -5.15 34.23 -25.57
CA SER A 352 -6.17 34.41 -24.54
C SER A 352 -5.72 33.87 -23.19
N ARG A 353 -6.22 34.44 -22.09
CA ARG A 353 -6.13 33.78 -20.77
C ARG A 353 -7.22 32.72 -20.63
N VAL A 354 -6.85 31.59 -20.04
CA VAL A 354 -7.75 30.45 -19.83
C VAL A 354 -8.16 30.34 -18.35
N PRO A 355 -9.25 29.59 -18.05
CA PRO A 355 -9.65 29.29 -16.67
C PRO A 355 -8.50 28.68 -15.86
N GLY A 356 -8.28 29.17 -14.64
CA GLY A 356 -7.16 28.76 -13.79
C GLY A 356 -5.87 29.52 -14.05
N GLY A 357 -5.92 30.62 -14.80
CA GLY A 357 -4.72 31.38 -15.16
C GLY A 357 -3.92 30.72 -16.29
N GLY A 358 -2.83 31.36 -16.68
CA GLY A 358 -2.03 30.94 -17.84
C GLY A 358 -2.50 31.52 -19.17
N GLU A 359 -1.72 31.26 -20.21
CA GLU A 359 -1.90 31.78 -21.56
C GLU A 359 -2.10 30.63 -22.55
N LEU A 360 -3.11 30.76 -23.40
CA LEU A 360 -3.33 29.94 -24.59
C LEU A 360 -2.95 30.77 -25.81
N ALA A 361 -1.97 30.30 -26.58
CA ALA A 361 -1.54 30.88 -27.83
C ALA A 361 -1.75 29.85 -28.97
N VAL A 362 -2.52 30.20 -29.98
CA VAL A 362 -2.72 29.40 -31.20
C VAL A 362 -2.18 30.19 -32.38
N ARG A 363 -1.35 29.57 -33.24
CA ARG A 363 -0.81 30.21 -34.46
C ARG A 363 -0.79 29.22 -35.61
N GLY A 364 -1.20 29.63 -36.81
CA GLY A 364 -1.18 28.73 -37.96
C GLY A 364 -1.94 29.25 -39.17
N THR A 365 -2.44 28.33 -39.98
CA THR A 365 -3.23 28.64 -41.17
C THR A 365 -4.56 27.90 -41.16
N ALA A 366 -5.61 28.54 -41.68
CA ALA A 366 -6.93 27.92 -41.83
C ALA A 366 -7.56 28.28 -43.18
N ARG A 367 -8.34 27.36 -43.75
CA ARG A 367 -9.14 27.56 -44.97
C ARG A 367 -10.54 26.96 -44.77
N LEU A 368 -11.54 27.53 -45.44
CA LEU A 368 -12.95 27.11 -45.28
C LEU A 368 -13.43 26.14 -46.35
N GLN A 369 -12.77 26.06 -47.51
CA GLN A 369 -13.24 25.22 -48.61
C GLN A 369 -12.08 24.48 -49.32
N PRO A 370 -11.96 23.14 -49.12
CA PRO A 370 -12.51 22.37 -48.01
C PRO A 370 -11.96 22.84 -46.64
N ALA A 371 -12.76 22.69 -45.58
CA ALA A 371 -12.43 23.17 -44.25
C ALA A 371 -11.22 22.42 -43.66
N ALA A 372 -10.10 23.12 -43.48
CA ALA A 372 -8.88 22.57 -42.92
C ALA A 372 -8.10 23.62 -42.13
N ALA A 373 -7.37 23.19 -41.10
CA ALA A 373 -6.52 24.04 -40.27
C ALA A 373 -5.23 23.34 -39.88
N ASP A 374 -4.12 24.05 -39.98
CA ASP A 374 -2.79 23.63 -39.50
C ASP A 374 -2.32 24.65 -38.48
N VAL A 375 -2.40 24.31 -37.19
CA VAL A 375 -2.20 25.24 -36.07
C VAL A 375 -1.24 24.68 -35.02
N ARG A 376 -0.40 25.53 -34.46
CA ARG A 376 0.38 25.25 -33.26
C ARG A 376 -0.33 25.86 -32.06
N VAL A 377 -0.65 25.03 -31.08
CA VAL A 377 -1.33 25.38 -29.82
C VAL A 377 -0.34 25.28 -28.69
N ARG A 378 -0.06 26.40 -28.03
CA ARG A 378 0.79 26.48 -26.83
C ARG A 378 -0.05 26.92 -25.65
N LEU A 379 -0.02 26.14 -24.58
CA LEU A 379 -0.65 26.41 -23.30
C LEU A 379 0.46 26.56 -22.24
N THR A 380 0.45 27.64 -21.46
CA THR A 380 1.47 27.87 -20.43
C THR A 380 0.87 28.25 -19.09
N GLY A 381 1.18 27.46 -18.05
CA GLY A 381 0.99 27.85 -16.65
C GLY A 381 -0.46 27.84 -16.17
N THR A 382 -1.30 26.95 -16.72
CA THR A 382 -2.72 26.88 -16.36
C THR A 382 -2.97 26.03 -15.14
N GLU A 383 -3.61 26.55 -14.10
CA GLU A 383 -3.98 25.75 -12.94
C GLU A 383 -5.08 24.74 -13.27
N LEU A 384 -4.91 23.52 -12.79
CA LEU A 384 -5.83 22.40 -13.02
C LEU A 384 -7.09 22.43 -12.15
N ALA A 385 -7.11 23.24 -11.07
CA ALA A 385 -8.22 23.22 -10.12
C ALA A 385 -9.60 23.52 -10.77
N PRO A 386 -9.73 24.48 -11.71
CA PRO A 386 -10.99 24.69 -12.43
C PRO A 386 -11.34 23.56 -13.43
N TRP A 387 -10.36 22.74 -13.79
CA TRP A 387 -10.49 21.65 -14.75
C TRP A 387 -10.74 20.28 -14.08
N SER A 388 -10.61 20.17 -12.76
CA SER A 388 -10.79 18.90 -12.04
C SER A 388 -12.19 18.28 -12.26
N GLN A 389 -13.17 19.10 -12.58
CA GLN A 389 -14.55 18.70 -12.91
C GLN A 389 -14.68 17.80 -14.15
N PHE A 390 -13.66 17.76 -15.01
CA PHE A 390 -13.66 16.91 -16.21
C PHE A 390 -13.03 15.55 -15.96
N LEU A 391 -12.45 15.33 -14.78
CA LEU A 391 -11.86 14.05 -14.41
C LEU A 391 -12.97 13.13 -13.85
N PRO A 392 -13.02 11.85 -14.28
CA PRO A 392 -13.96 10.87 -13.74
C PRO A 392 -13.47 10.33 -12.37
N ALA A 393 -13.22 11.22 -11.41
CA ALA A 393 -12.71 10.88 -10.09
C ALA A 393 -13.35 11.78 -9.01
N ALA A 394 -13.59 11.21 -7.82
CA ALA A 394 -14.18 11.93 -6.68
C ALA A 394 -13.19 12.93 -6.02
N GLY A 395 -11.88 12.71 -6.18
CA GLY A 395 -10.83 13.55 -5.60
C GLY A 395 -10.66 14.91 -6.30
N ARG A 396 -10.38 15.97 -5.53
CA ARG A 396 -10.03 17.29 -6.10
C ARG A 396 -8.57 17.28 -6.53
N VAL A 397 -8.30 17.72 -7.76
CA VAL A 397 -6.95 17.76 -8.32
C VAL A 397 -6.48 19.20 -8.44
N THR A 398 -5.29 19.49 -7.93
CA THR A 398 -4.60 20.79 -8.05
C THR A 398 -3.26 20.59 -8.76
N GLY A 399 -2.73 21.65 -9.37
CA GLY A 399 -1.45 21.62 -10.10
C GLY A 399 -1.46 22.61 -11.27
N THR A 400 -0.37 22.69 -12.02
CA THR A 400 -0.24 23.55 -13.20
C THR A 400 0.08 22.74 -14.45
N ALA A 401 -0.55 23.05 -15.57
CA ALA A 401 -0.38 22.39 -16.86
C ALA A 401 0.26 23.31 -17.90
N ALA A 402 1.03 22.71 -18.80
CA ALA A 402 1.53 23.34 -20.02
C ALA A 402 1.52 22.33 -21.16
N ALA A 403 1.36 22.80 -22.40
CA ALA A 403 1.37 21.98 -23.59
C ALA A 403 1.89 22.77 -24.80
N ASP A 404 2.51 22.09 -25.76
CA ASP A 404 2.89 22.63 -27.07
C ASP A 404 2.61 21.56 -28.12
N LEU A 405 1.56 21.78 -28.92
CA LEU A 405 0.98 20.81 -29.84
C LEU A 405 0.86 21.41 -31.24
N ALA A 406 1.34 20.71 -32.27
CA ALA A 406 1.04 20.98 -33.67
C ALA A 406 -0.17 20.14 -34.10
N ILE A 407 -1.25 20.78 -34.50
CA ILE A 407 -2.55 20.19 -34.81
C ILE A 407 -2.90 20.46 -36.27
N SER A 408 -3.14 19.40 -37.04
CA SER A 408 -3.67 19.46 -38.40
C SER A 408 -5.08 18.86 -38.40
N ALA A 409 -6.09 19.65 -38.70
CA ALA A 409 -7.50 19.25 -38.71
C ALA A 409 -8.11 19.40 -40.11
N ARG A 410 -8.98 18.46 -40.50
CA ARG A 410 -9.78 18.50 -41.73
C ARG A 410 -11.23 18.13 -41.43
N LEU A 411 -12.17 18.84 -42.06
CA LEU A 411 -13.60 18.61 -41.94
C LEU A 411 -14.17 18.30 -43.34
N GLU A 412 -14.24 17.01 -43.65
CA GLU A 412 -14.81 16.45 -44.90
C GLU A 412 -15.87 15.41 -44.49
N GLY A 413 -17.09 15.86 -44.21
CA GLY A 413 -18.18 15.04 -43.65
C GLY A 413 -18.04 14.72 -42.16
N GLN A 414 -16.84 14.35 -41.69
CA GLN A 414 -16.50 14.14 -40.27
C GLN A 414 -15.18 14.84 -39.90
N LEU A 415 -15.02 15.22 -38.64
CA LEU A 415 -13.79 15.87 -38.14
C LEU A 415 -12.68 14.84 -37.96
N SER A 416 -11.59 15.00 -38.70
CA SER A 416 -10.33 14.27 -38.48
C SER A 416 -9.25 15.25 -38.05
N ALA A 417 -8.45 14.88 -37.04
CA ALA A 417 -7.35 15.71 -36.58
C ALA A 417 -6.13 14.87 -36.22
N ARG A 418 -4.94 15.35 -36.59
CA ARG A 418 -3.66 14.82 -36.12
C ARG A 418 -3.01 15.86 -35.22
N ALA A 419 -2.66 15.51 -33.98
CA ALA A 419 -1.98 16.40 -33.05
C ALA A 419 -0.66 15.79 -32.55
N ASN A 420 0.44 16.52 -32.70
CA ASN A 420 1.78 16.06 -32.33
C ASN A 420 2.45 17.05 -31.37
N GLY A 421 3.12 16.58 -30.31
CA GLY A 421 3.89 17.51 -29.46
C GLY A 421 4.23 17.01 -28.06
N THR A 422 4.21 17.94 -27.11
CA THR A 422 4.59 17.71 -25.70
C THR A 422 3.58 18.32 -24.74
N ALA A 423 3.49 17.75 -23.54
CA ALA A 423 2.72 18.29 -22.44
C ALA A 423 3.47 18.10 -21.12
N SER A 424 3.20 18.94 -20.13
CA SER A 424 3.76 18.78 -18.79
C SER A 424 2.77 19.22 -17.72
N LEU A 425 2.73 18.48 -16.61
CA LEU A 425 2.03 18.84 -15.39
C LEU A 425 3.06 19.08 -14.29
N ALA A 426 2.82 20.04 -13.40
CA ALA A 426 3.69 20.32 -12.26
C ALA A 426 2.86 20.56 -11.00
N ARG A 427 3.43 20.19 -9.84
CA ARG A 427 2.82 20.32 -8.50
C ARG A 427 1.43 19.69 -8.43
N LEU A 428 1.27 18.49 -9.00
CA LEU A 428 0.02 17.78 -8.98
C LEU A 428 -0.25 17.27 -7.55
N ALA A 429 -1.43 17.51 -7.03
CA ALA A 429 -1.86 16.96 -5.74
C ALA A 429 -3.32 16.54 -5.79
N VAL A 430 -3.59 15.35 -5.28
CA VAL A 430 -4.94 14.79 -5.10
C VAL A 430 -5.34 15.02 -3.66
N HIS A 431 -6.48 15.68 -3.47
CA HIS A 431 -7.04 15.99 -2.17
C HIS A 431 -8.30 15.18 -1.90
N ASP A 432 -8.38 14.64 -0.70
CA ASP A 432 -9.55 13.99 -0.13
C ASP A 432 -9.90 14.69 1.19
N ARG A 433 -10.98 15.48 1.17
CA ARG A 433 -11.36 16.37 2.28
C ARG A 433 -10.18 17.25 2.73
N ASP A 434 -9.67 17.03 3.93
CA ASP A 434 -8.55 17.77 4.52
C ASP A 434 -7.18 17.07 4.35
N ARG A 435 -7.13 15.93 3.65
CA ARG A 435 -5.92 15.13 3.45
C ARG A 435 -5.43 15.22 2.00
N THR A 436 -4.12 15.09 1.82
CA THR A 436 -3.47 15.00 0.51
C THR A 436 -2.81 13.62 0.34
N PRO A 437 -3.59 12.57 0.02
CA PRO A 437 -3.09 11.20 -0.04
C PRO A 437 -2.11 10.95 -1.18
N ALA A 438 -2.05 11.80 -2.22
CA ALA A 438 -1.09 11.65 -3.31
C ALA A 438 -0.61 12.99 -3.87
N THR A 439 0.68 13.09 -4.15
CA THR A 439 1.32 14.25 -4.79
C THR A 439 2.30 13.79 -5.87
N ILE A 440 2.51 14.61 -6.89
CA ILE A 440 3.49 14.41 -7.95
C ILE A 440 4.12 15.75 -8.29
N GLU A 441 5.44 15.87 -8.22
CA GLU A 441 6.12 17.13 -8.50
C GLU A 441 6.01 17.52 -9.96
N ARG A 442 6.25 16.57 -10.88
CA ARG A 442 6.23 16.84 -12.32
C ARG A 442 5.88 15.60 -13.14
N ILE A 443 5.09 15.79 -14.19
CA ILE A 443 4.82 14.79 -15.23
C ILE A 443 5.21 15.43 -16.56
N ASP A 444 6.17 14.85 -17.28
CA ASP A 444 6.54 15.27 -18.64
C ASP A 444 6.04 14.22 -19.64
N VAL A 445 5.31 14.67 -20.66
CA VAL A 445 4.75 13.85 -21.73
C VAL A 445 5.37 14.31 -23.05
N SER A 446 6.02 13.39 -23.76
CA SER A 446 6.74 13.69 -25.00
C SER A 446 6.40 12.70 -26.10
N GLY A 447 6.47 13.16 -27.36
CA GLY A 447 6.08 12.36 -28.52
C GLY A 447 4.59 12.00 -28.49
N VAL A 448 3.74 12.95 -28.08
CA VAL A 448 2.30 12.83 -28.23
C VAL A 448 2.02 12.80 -29.73
N ALA A 449 1.26 11.80 -30.20
CA ALA A 449 0.79 11.66 -31.57
C ALA A 449 -0.66 11.15 -31.51
N TRP A 450 -1.61 12.06 -31.65
CA TRP A 450 -3.04 11.80 -31.56
C TRP A 450 -3.67 11.84 -32.94
N GLU A 451 -4.27 10.74 -33.36
CA GLU A 451 -5.11 10.63 -34.55
C GLU A 451 -6.57 10.54 -34.08
N TYR A 452 -7.21 11.71 -33.95
CA TYR A 452 -8.60 11.81 -33.53
C TYR A 452 -9.54 11.26 -34.62
N PRO A 453 -10.54 10.43 -34.26
CA PRO A 453 -10.97 10.08 -32.89
C PRO A 453 -10.40 8.77 -32.31
N SER A 454 -9.65 7.97 -33.07
CA SER A 454 -9.45 6.55 -32.78
C SER A 454 -8.17 6.19 -32.02
N LYS A 455 -7.06 6.93 -32.21
CA LYS A 455 -5.73 6.47 -31.76
C LYS A 455 -4.91 7.57 -31.09
N LEU A 456 -4.37 7.31 -29.91
CA LEU A 456 -3.43 8.20 -29.21
C LEU A 456 -2.16 7.43 -28.88
N VAL A 457 -1.02 7.85 -29.43
CA VAL A 457 0.29 7.29 -29.10
C VAL A 457 1.10 8.32 -28.33
N VAL A 458 1.81 7.88 -27.30
CA VAL A 458 2.74 8.69 -26.51
C VAL A 458 4.07 7.97 -26.43
N ASP A 459 5.15 8.61 -26.86
CA ASP A 459 6.49 8.00 -26.83
C ASP A 459 7.02 7.81 -25.41
N ARG A 460 6.90 8.85 -24.57
CA ARG A 460 7.44 8.79 -23.21
C ARG A 460 6.65 9.66 -22.24
N VAL A 461 6.31 9.09 -21.09
CA VAL A 461 5.78 9.75 -19.90
C VAL A 461 6.80 9.62 -18.77
N VAL A 462 7.27 10.74 -18.22
CA VAL A 462 8.19 10.77 -17.07
C VAL A 462 7.48 11.39 -15.87
N VAL A 463 7.34 10.63 -14.79
CA VAL A 463 6.72 11.04 -13.53
C VAL A 463 7.80 11.21 -12.48
N ARG A 464 8.04 12.44 -12.00
CA ARG A 464 9.10 12.75 -11.04
C ARG A 464 8.52 13.00 -9.65
N ARG A 465 9.16 12.38 -8.65
CA ARG A 465 8.83 12.46 -7.22
C ARG A 465 7.34 12.26 -6.90
N PRO A 466 6.69 11.18 -7.38
CA PRO A 466 5.36 10.85 -6.90
C PRO A 466 5.43 10.31 -5.47
N SER A 467 4.54 10.79 -4.61
CA SER A 467 4.37 10.32 -3.24
C SER A 467 2.92 9.91 -3.01
N ALA A 468 2.70 8.76 -2.38
CA ALA A 468 1.35 8.29 -2.04
C ALA A 468 1.29 7.69 -0.62
N LEU A 469 0.20 7.97 0.09
CA LEU A 469 -0.19 7.30 1.32
C LEU A 469 -1.18 6.18 0.99
N VAL A 470 -0.78 4.94 1.26
CA VAL A 470 -1.60 3.75 1.04
C VAL A 470 -2.01 3.17 2.39
N GLU A 471 -3.29 3.32 2.73
CA GLU A 471 -3.87 2.80 3.97
C GLU A 471 -4.78 1.60 3.69
N ARG A 472 -4.48 0.47 4.35
CA ARG A 472 -5.37 -0.69 4.45
C ARG A 472 -6.11 -0.67 5.79
N ASP A 473 -7.44 -0.66 5.75
CA ASP A 473 -8.26 -0.65 6.97
C ASP A 473 -8.36 -2.03 7.65
N ALA A 474 -9.01 -2.09 8.81
CA ALA A 474 -9.18 -3.33 9.56
C ALA A 474 -10.04 -4.39 8.82
N GLY A 475 -10.87 -3.97 7.85
CA GLY A 475 -11.62 -4.86 6.96
C GLY A 475 -10.83 -5.28 5.72
N GLY A 476 -9.57 -4.88 5.61
CA GLY A 476 -8.67 -5.23 4.52
C GLY A 476 -8.83 -4.38 3.25
N ARG A 477 -9.65 -3.32 3.25
CA ARG A 477 -9.92 -2.45 2.09
C ARG A 477 -8.85 -1.35 1.97
N LEU A 478 -8.47 -1.02 0.73
CA LEU A 478 -7.49 0.04 0.42
C LEU A 478 -8.20 1.38 0.17
N LYS A 479 -8.01 2.37 1.05
CA LYS A 479 -8.71 3.66 0.96
C LYS A 479 -8.39 4.46 -0.30
N LEU A 480 -7.15 4.38 -0.79
CA LEU A 480 -6.73 5.11 -1.99
C LEU A 480 -7.53 4.70 -3.24
N MET A 481 -8.02 3.45 -3.29
CA MET A 481 -8.81 2.94 -4.42
C MET A 481 -10.23 3.53 -4.48
N ASP A 482 -10.76 4.03 -3.35
CA ASP A 482 -12.09 4.63 -3.32
C ASP A 482 -12.11 6.00 -4.03
N LEU A 483 -10.96 6.69 -4.14
CA LEU A 483 -10.83 7.97 -4.86
C LEU A 483 -10.84 7.83 -6.39
N LEU A 484 -10.60 6.62 -6.89
CA LEU A 484 -10.54 6.29 -8.32
C LEU A 484 -11.87 5.74 -8.85
N ARG A 485 -12.88 5.57 -7.99
CA ARG A 485 -14.24 5.20 -8.42
C ARG A 485 -14.99 6.47 -8.82
N PRO A 486 -15.68 6.49 -9.98
CA PRO A 486 -16.60 7.56 -10.30
C PRO A 486 -17.71 7.58 -9.23
N ASP A 487 -18.01 8.75 -8.68
CA ASP A 487 -19.17 8.92 -7.79
C ASP A 487 -20.41 8.38 -8.52
N ALA A 488 -21.10 7.41 -7.90
CA ALA A 488 -22.46 7.10 -8.32
C ALA A 488 -23.29 8.39 -8.18
N PRO A 489 -24.14 8.75 -9.17
CA PRO A 489 -24.98 9.93 -9.04
C PRO A 489 -25.75 9.86 -7.72
N PRO A 490 -25.87 10.97 -6.97
CA PRO A 490 -26.54 10.94 -5.68
C PRO A 490 -27.95 10.40 -5.88
N SER A 491 -28.24 9.26 -5.27
CA SER A 491 -29.62 8.80 -5.08
C SER A 491 -30.38 9.96 -4.45
N ALA A 492 -31.44 10.39 -5.11
CA ALA A 492 -32.35 11.38 -4.56
C ALA A 492 -32.96 10.82 -3.28
N THR A 493 -32.39 11.15 -2.13
CA THR A 493 -32.99 10.91 -0.83
C THR A 493 -32.61 12.06 0.08
N GLY A 494 -33.57 12.97 0.25
CA GLY A 494 -33.41 14.17 1.05
C GLY A 494 -34.55 15.16 0.82
N ALA A 495 -35.80 14.71 0.94
CA ALA A 495 -36.88 15.63 1.25
C ALA A 495 -36.74 16.02 2.74
N PRO A 496 -36.85 17.31 3.11
CA PRO A 496 -36.75 17.71 4.51
C PRO A 496 -37.97 17.24 5.28
N ALA A 497 -37.72 16.74 6.49
CA ALA A 497 -38.73 16.43 7.48
C ALA A 497 -39.44 17.71 7.93
N SER A 498 -40.76 17.74 7.79
CA SER A 498 -41.65 18.62 8.55
C SER A 498 -42.48 17.76 9.49
N SER A 499 -42.42 18.08 10.78
CA SER A 499 -43.23 17.48 11.83
C SER A 499 -44.64 18.07 11.83
N SER A 500 -45.65 17.23 12.06
CA SER A 500 -46.61 17.33 13.17
C SER A 500 -47.95 16.63 12.87
N ALA A 501 -48.50 16.04 13.93
CA ALA A 501 -49.90 15.68 14.18
C ALA A 501 -50.48 14.31 13.69
N ARG A 502 -50.62 13.47 14.71
CA ARG A 502 -51.49 12.31 15.07
C ARG A 502 -52.97 12.33 14.58
N PRO A 503 -53.79 11.28 14.85
CA PRO A 503 -54.37 10.36 13.86
C PRO A 503 -55.92 10.33 13.86
N ASP A 504 -56.54 9.75 12.82
CA ASP A 504 -57.62 8.74 12.89
C ASP A 504 -58.52 8.69 11.65
N ALA A 505 -59.01 7.47 11.40
CA ALA A 505 -60.23 7.07 10.67
C ALA A 505 -60.26 7.06 9.11
N THR A 506 -60.10 5.86 8.56
CA THR A 506 -60.88 5.32 7.41
C THR A 506 -62.38 5.17 7.77
N PRO A 507 -63.33 4.87 6.84
CA PRO A 507 -63.31 4.82 5.35
C PRO A 507 -64.59 5.40 4.66
N ARG A 508 -64.64 5.27 3.30
CA ARG A 508 -65.79 4.97 2.38
C ARG A 508 -66.04 5.99 1.23
N ALA A 509 -66.29 5.41 0.06
CA ALA A 509 -66.45 5.94 -1.32
C ALA A 509 -67.83 6.65 -1.54
N PRO A 510 -68.38 6.92 -2.78
CA PRO A 510 -67.89 6.78 -4.18
C PRO A 510 -68.37 7.92 -5.17
N ASN A 511 -68.21 7.64 -6.48
CA ASN A 511 -68.81 8.24 -7.71
C ASN A 511 -68.05 9.38 -8.41
N ALA A 512 -67.45 9.12 -9.59
CA ALA A 512 -68.04 8.99 -10.94
C ALA A 512 -68.35 10.38 -11.54
N THR A 513 -67.98 10.73 -12.78
CA THR A 513 -68.09 9.96 -14.03
C THR A 513 -67.14 10.51 -15.11
N ALA A 514 -66.72 9.63 -16.02
CA ALA A 514 -66.14 9.96 -17.34
C ALA A 514 -67.18 10.63 -18.28
N PRO A 515 -66.76 11.11 -19.48
CA PRO A 515 -66.81 10.23 -20.68
C PRO A 515 -65.50 10.25 -21.50
N THR A 516 -64.95 9.10 -21.87
CA THR A 516 -64.98 8.42 -23.19
C THR A 516 -64.30 9.16 -24.35
N ASN A 517 -63.23 8.56 -24.90
CA ASN A 517 -63.31 7.92 -26.22
C ASN A 517 -62.09 7.02 -26.47
N ASP A 518 -62.38 5.83 -26.96
CA ASP A 518 -61.43 4.81 -27.37
C ASP A 518 -61.25 4.82 -28.90
N ALA A 519 -60.08 4.35 -29.31
CA ALA A 519 -59.69 3.80 -30.62
C ALA A 519 -59.53 4.75 -31.83
N THR A 520 -58.29 4.84 -32.35
CA THR A 520 -57.92 4.49 -33.73
C THR A 520 -56.39 4.41 -33.90
N ALA A 521 -55.93 3.25 -34.39
CA ALA A 521 -54.73 2.89 -35.17
C ALA A 521 -53.31 3.44 -34.82
N PRO A 522 -52.26 2.57 -34.83
CA PRO A 522 -50.88 3.02 -34.87
C PRO A 522 -50.53 3.51 -36.28
N ASP A 523 -49.98 4.73 -36.35
CA ASP A 523 -49.43 5.34 -37.55
C ASP A 523 -48.24 4.52 -38.09
N PRO A 524 -48.25 4.04 -39.36
CA PRO A 524 -47.13 3.29 -39.94
C PRO A 524 -45.90 4.15 -40.26
N ASN A 525 -45.92 5.46 -40.00
CA ASN A 525 -44.82 6.37 -40.33
C ASN A 525 -44.11 7.01 -39.13
N ALA A 526 -44.36 6.53 -37.91
CA ALA A 526 -43.53 6.85 -36.76
C ALA A 526 -42.23 6.03 -36.83
N THR A 527 -41.27 6.54 -37.61
CA THR A 527 -39.88 6.04 -37.62
C THR A 527 -39.36 6.04 -36.19
N ALA A 528 -39.20 4.85 -35.61
CA ALA A 528 -38.43 4.65 -34.39
C ALA A 528 -37.07 5.36 -34.54
N PRO A 529 -36.49 5.97 -33.48
CA PRO A 529 -35.12 6.42 -33.55
C PRO A 529 -34.27 5.19 -33.88
N THR A 530 -33.71 5.17 -35.08
CA THR A 530 -32.83 4.13 -35.57
C THR A 530 -31.72 3.94 -34.56
N LYS A 531 -31.66 2.73 -34.02
CA LYS A 531 -30.57 2.16 -33.25
C LYS A 531 -29.38 1.95 -34.19
N ASP A 532 -28.81 3.05 -34.69
CA ASP A 532 -27.57 3.10 -35.48
C ASP A 532 -26.86 4.47 -35.30
N ALA A 533 -26.94 5.04 -34.10
CA ALA A 533 -25.84 5.89 -33.65
C ALA A 533 -24.71 4.94 -33.22
N ALA A 534 -23.85 4.57 -34.18
CA ALA A 534 -22.62 3.85 -33.91
C ALA A 534 -21.95 4.49 -32.68
N ALA A 535 -21.77 3.69 -31.61
CA ALA A 535 -21.04 4.15 -30.44
C ALA A 535 -19.72 4.77 -30.92
N PRO A 536 -19.32 5.96 -30.41
CA PRO A 536 -18.07 6.58 -30.84
C PRO A 536 -16.94 5.56 -30.69
N PRO A 537 -16.03 5.45 -31.67
CA PRO A 537 -14.96 4.46 -31.63
C PRO A 537 -14.20 4.58 -30.31
N ALA A 538 -14.03 3.47 -29.61
CA ALA A 538 -13.31 3.46 -28.35
C ALA A 538 -11.87 3.94 -28.60
N LEU A 539 -11.44 4.99 -27.89
CA LEU A 539 -10.10 5.56 -28.04
C LEU A 539 -9.06 4.52 -27.60
N ASP A 540 -8.19 4.12 -28.52
CA ASP A 540 -7.04 3.27 -28.25
C ASP A 540 -5.84 4.13 -27.88
N VAL A 541 -5.32 3.99 -26.65
CA VAL A 541 -4.16 4.75 -26.17
C VAL A 541 -2.98 3.82 -26.01
N THR A 542 -1.83 4.15 -26.59
CA THR A 542 -0.58 3.41 -26.41
C THR A 542 0.50 4.34 -25.87
N VAL A 543 1.13 3.99 -24.76
CA VAL A 543 2.28 4.69 -24.19
C VAL A 543 3.50 3.78 -24.27
N ARG A 544 4.45 4.10 -25.16
CA ARG A 544 5.64 3.27 -25.41
C ARG A 544 6.53 3.13 -24.18
N GLN A 545 6.63 4.18 -23.37
CA GLN A 545 7.41 4.15 -22.14
C GLN A 545 6.82 5.05 -21.04
N VAL A 546 6.63 4.49 -19.86
CA VAL A 546 6.37 5.24 -18.62
C VAL A 546 7.57 5.07 -17.70
N ARG A 547 8.15 6.17 -17.24
CA ARG A 547 9.26 6.18 -16.29
C ARG A 547 8.87 6.97 -15.05
N LEU A 548 8.96 6.34 -13.90
CA LEU A 548 8.80 6.95 -12.60
C LEU A 548 10.20 7.16 -12.00
N GLU A 549 10.47 8.37 -11.52
CA GLU A 549 11.74 8.76 -10.92
C GLU A 549 11.54 9.21 -9.47
N ASP A 550 12.29 8.60 -8.55
CA ASP A 550 12.38 9.02 -7.15
C ASP A 550 11.02 9.04 -6.41
N GLY A 551 10.22 7.99 -6.60
CA GLY A 551 8.92 7.86 -5.95
C GLY A 551 8.99 7.38 -4.51
N ALA A 552 7.91 7.64 -3.75
CA ALA A 552 7.73 7.20 -2.38
C ALA A 552 6.32 6.68 -2.12
N ILE A 553 6.21 5.63 -1.31
CA ILE A 553 4.96 5.07 -0.81
C ILE A 553 5.08 4.97 0.71
N GLN A 554 4.11 5.56 1.41
CA GLN A 554 3.90 5.33 2.84
C GLN A 554 2.81 4.28 3.00
N TRP A 555 3.17 3.09 3.47
CA TRP A 555 2.26 1.98 3.69
C TRP A 555 1.82 1.95 5.15
N ARG A 556 0.51 1.89 5.38
CA ARG A 556 -0.10 1.69 6.70
C ARG A 556 -1.13 0.57 6.63
N ASP A 557 -0.94 -0.47 7.43
CA ASP A 557 -1.85 -1.62 7.50
C ASP A 557 -2.44 -1.75 8.90
N ALA A 558 -3.72 -1.37 9.03
CA ALA A 558 -4.49 -1.50 10.25
C ALA A 558 -5.19 -2.86 10.38
N ALA A 559 -5.04 -3.77 9.41
CA ALA A 559 -5.56 -5.14 9.49
C ALA A 559 -4.74 -6.03 10.43
N VAL A 560 -3.52 -5.61 10.80
CA VAL A 560 -2.64 -6.30 11.77
C VAL A 560 -2.50 -5.49 13.06
N LYS A 561 -2.20 -6.16 14.17
CA LYS A 561 -2.00 -5.54 15.49
C LYS A 561 -0.62 -5.90 16.06
N PRO A 562 0.25 -4.91 16.38
CA PRO A 562 0.07 -3.46 16.16
C PRO A 562 -0.03 -3.11 14.67
N ALA A 563 -0.58 -1.94 14.32
CA ALA A 563 -0.71 -1.54 12.92
C ALA A 563 0.69 -1.46 12.25
N ALA A 564 0.86 -2.11 11.11
CA ALA A 564 2.13 -2.08 10.39
C ALA A 564 2.31 -0.74 9.67
N GLN A 565 3.53 -0.20 9.72
CA GLN A 565 3.91 1.01 9.01
C GLN A 565 5.24 0.74 8.30
N ALA A 566 5.29 1.07 7.02
CA ALA A 566 6.46 0.81 6.19
C ALA A 566 6.60 1.87 5.10
N ASP A 567 7.80 2.43 4.95
CA ASP A 567 8.08 3.41 3.90
C ASP A 567 8.92 2.77 2.80
N ILE A 568 8.43 2.86 1.56
CA ILE A 568 9.14 2.44 0.35
C ILE A 568 9.55 3.71 -0.37
N GLY A 569 10.85 3.91 -0.56
CA GLY A 569 11.40 5.14 -1.14
C GLY A 569 12.28 4.89 -2.35
N ALA A 570 12.74 5.97 -2.99
CA ALA A 570 13.62 5.94 -4.16
C ALA A 570 13.09 5.00 -5.27
N ILE A 571 11.78 4.95 -5.46
CA ILE A 571 11.12 4.09 -6.43
C ILE A 571 11.49 4.58 -7.84
N GLN A 572 12.10 3.70 -8.63
CA GLN A 572 12.30 3.86 -10.05
C GLN A 572 11.55 2.75 -10.78
N LEU A 573 10.51 3.13 -11.51
CA LEU A 573 9.67 2.20 -12.27
C LEU A 573 9.76 2.52 -13.75
N VAL A 574 9.98 1.52 -14.60
CA VAL A 574 9.89 1.64 -16.04
C VAL A 574 8.88 0.61 -16.54
N LEU A 575 7.83 1.09 -17.19
CA LEU A 575 6.86 0.30 -17.94
C LEU A 575 7.05 0.58 -19.43
N THR A 576 6.94 -0.44 -20.28
CA THR A 576 7.02 -0.28 -21.75
C THR A 576 5.77 -0.83 -22.43
N ASP A 577 5.35 -0.18 -23.52
CA ASP A 577 4.20 -0.58 -24.35
C ASP A 577 2.88 -0.74 -23.58
N LEU A 578 2.56 0.27 -22.78
CA LEU A 578 1.32 0.37 -22.02
C LEU A 578 0.14 0.74 -22.93
N GLY A 579 -0.76 -0.21 -23.20
CA GLY A 579 -2.03 0.03 -23.90
C GLY A 579 -3.18 0.39 -22.95
N TRP A 580 -4.15 1.19 -23.41
CA TRP A 580 -5.43 1.44 -22.73
C TRP A 580 -6.59 1.25 -23.72
N PRO A 581 -7.62 0.44 -23.39
CA PRO A 581 -7.80 -0.33 -22.16
C PRO A 581 -6.66 -1.33 -21.93
N TRP A 582 -6.22 -1.47 -20.67
CA TRP A 582 -5.01 -2.22 -20.31
C TRP A 582 -5.21 -3.73 -20.47
N ARG A 583 -5.06 -4.20 -21.72
CA ARG A 583 -5.34 -5.55 -22.17
C ARG A 583 -4.05 -6.16 -22.73
N GLY A 584 -3.21 -6.70 -21.86
CA GLY A 584 -2.00 -7.43 -22.26
C GLY A 584 -0.82 -7.30 -21.30
N PRO A 585 0.16 -8.22 -21.39
CA PRO A 585 1.34 -8.20 -20.52
C PRO A 585 2.23 -7.00 -20.83
N THR A 586 2.42 -6.13 -19.85
CA THR A 586 3.28 -4.94 -19.93
C THR A 586 4.60 -5.22 -19.22
N PRO A 587 5.75 -5.18 -19.91
CA PRO A 587 7.05 -5.33 -19.26
C PRO A 587 7.29 -4.25 -18.19
N LEU A 588 7.78 -4.69 -17.03
CA LEU A 588 8.03 -3.88 -15.86
C LEU A 588 9.47 -4.06 -15.38
N ARG A 589 10.14 -2.95 -15.08
CA ARG A 589 11.38 -2.91 -14.30
C ARG A 589 11.20 -1.94 -13.14
N LEU A 590 11.37 -2.43 -11.92
CA LEU A 590 11.25 -1.67 -10.69
C LEU A 590 12.55 -1.80 -9.89
N ASN A 591 13.07 -0.67 -9.42
CA ASN A 591 14.09 -0.60 -8.38
C ASN A 591 13.54 0.29 -7.25
N ALA A 592 13.65 -0.12 -6.00
CA ALA A 592 13.18 0.67 -4.87
C ALA A 592 14.04 0.42 -3.63
N ARG A 593 14.03 1.36 -2.68
CA ARG A 593 14.53 1.14 -1.32
C ARG A 593 13.42 0.48 -0.51
N ALA A 594 13.71 -0.71 0.01
CA ALA A 594 12.77 -1.44 0.85
C ALA A 594 12.63 -0.79 2.24
N PRO A 595 11.54 -1.08 2.98
CA PRO A 595 11.35 -0.67 4.37
C PRO A 595 12.54 -1.09 5.24
N GLY A 596 13.03 -0.17 6.09
CA GLY A 596 14.20 -0.42 6.94
C GLY A 596 15.55 -0.43 6.20
N GLY A 597 15.56 -0.13 4.90
CA GLY A 597 16.77 -0.10 4.06
C GLY A 597 16.86 -1.28 3.10
N GLY A 598 18.01 -1.41 2.43
CA GLY A 598 18.21 -2.41 1.38
C GLY A 598 17.61 -2.02 0.03
N THR A 599 17.80 -2.88 -0.97
CA THR A 599 17.34 -2.66 -2.35
C THR A 599 16.38 -3.75 -2.78
N LEU A 600 15.26 -3.36 -3.40
CA LEU A 600 14.30 -4.24 -4.05
C LEU A 600 14.38 -4.02 -5.57
N ASP A 601 14.78 -5.04 -6.30
CA ASP A 601 14.72 -5.10 -7.76
C ASP A 601 13.59 -6.04 -8.18
N ALA A 602 12.73 -5.60 -9.10
CA ALA A 602 11.70 -6.45 -9.70
C ALA A 602 11.69 -6.31 -11.23
N ARG A 603 11.59 -7.44 -11.95
CA ARG A 603 11.55 -7.48 -13.41
C ARG A 603 10.57 -8.52 -13.90
N GLY A 604 9.76 -8.21 -14.90
CA GLY A 604 8.82 -9.17 -15.46
C GLY A 604 7.69 -8.49 -16.22
N THR A 605 6.48 -9.05 -16.19
CA THR A 605 5.30 -8.51 -16.87
C THR A 605 4.13 -8.36 -15.92
N VAL A 606 3.33 -7.32 -16.10
CA VAL A 606 2.10 -7.06 -15.34
C VAL A 606 0.91 -6.83 -16.26
N ASN A 607 -0.29 -7.17 -15.79
CA ASN A 607 -1.58 -6.92 -16.44
C ASN A 607 -2.59 -6.47 -15.38
N VAL A 608 -3.53 -5.58 -15.72
CA VAL A 608 -4.49 -5.00 -14.75
C VAL A 608 -5.92 -5.47 -14.99
N ALA A 609 -6.28 -5.90 -16.20
CA ALA A 609 -7.60 -6.45 -16.50
C ALA A 609 -7.49 -7.74 -17.35
N PRO A 610 -7.50 -8.95 -16.73
CA PRO A 610 -7.51 -9.21 -15.29
C PRO A 610 -6.15 -8.90 -14.62
N VAL A 611 -6.17 -8.67 -13.30
CA VAL A 611 -4.94 -8.42 -12.52
C VAL A 611 -4.09 -9.68 -12.48
N ALA A 612 -2.95 -9.66 -13.15
CA ALA A 612 -2.01 -10.77 -13.20
C ALA A 612 -0.57 -10.23 -13.29
N ALA A 613 0.41 -10.99 -12.79
CA ALA A 613 1.81 -10.59 -12.87
C ALA A 613 2.74 -11.81 -12.89
N ASP A 614 3.82 -11.73 -13.66
CA ASP A 614 4.94 -12.68 -13.61
C ASP A 614 6.21 -11.88 -13.37
N LEU A 615 6.78 -12.00 -12.16
CA LEU A 615 7.83 -11.12 -11.66
C LEU A 615 8.99 -11.93 -11.06
N ARG A 616 10.21 -11.55 -11.43
CA ARG A 616 11.44 -11.92 -10.71
C ARG A 616 11.81 -10.79 -9.75
N LEU A 617 11.79 -11.08 -8.47
CA LEU A 617 12.07 -10.18 -7.36
C LEU A 617 13.44 -10.52 -6.75
N ALA A 618 14.27 -9.51 -6.51
CA ALA A 618 15.53 -9.63 -5.78
C ALA A 618 15.57 -8.56 -4.68
N LEU A 619 15.47 -8.99 -3.43
CA LEU A 619 15.62 -8.18 -2.23
C LEU A 619 17.03 -8.38 -1.68
N ARG A 620 17.73 -7.30 -1.33
CA ARG A 620 19.09 -7.36 -0.77
C ARG A 620 19.20 -6.51 0.49
N GLY A 621 19.50 -7.16 1.62
CA GLY A 621 19.88 -6.52 2.87
C GLY A 621 18.79 -5.66 3.54
N ALA A 622 17.51 -6.01 3.37
CA ALA A 622 16.40 -5.28 4.00
C ALA A 622 16.27 -5.65 5.48
N ASP A 623 15.96 -4.67 6.33
CA ASP A 623 15.71 -4.94 7.75
C ASP A 623 14.36 -5.67 7.92
N ILE A 624 14.31 -6.69 8.78
CA ILE A 624 13.10 -7.45 9.06
C ILE A 624 12.18 -6.73 10.07
N ALA A 625 12.69 -5.78 10.87
CA ALA A 625 11.94 -5.11 11.92
C ALA A 625 10.61 -4.45 11.45
N PRO A 626 10.51 -3.80 10.28
CA PRO A 626 9.24 -3.23 9.80
C PRO A 626 8.13 -4.27 9.55
N TYR A 627 8.50 -5.53 9.36
CA TYR A 627 7.57 -6.64 9.09
C TYR A 627 7.16 -7.40 10.36
N GLN A 628 7.70 -7.02 11.53
CA GLN A 628 7.38 -7.60 12.83
C GLN A 628 5.87 -7.73 13.13
N PRO A 629 4.99 -6.78 12.75
CA PRO A 629 3.56 -6.92 13.03
C PRO A 629 2.85 -8.04 12.27
N TYR A 630 3.48 -8.57 11.21
CA TYR A 630 2.99 -9.74 10.48
C TYR A 630 3.41 -11.07 11.14
N VAL A 631 4.27 -11.02 12.15
CA VAL A 631 4.68 -12.18 12.95
C VAL A 631 3.68 -12.35 14.09
N GLY A 632 2.74 -13.29 13.96
CA GLY A 632 1.68 -13.57 14.94
C GLY A 632 2.11 -14.26 16.24
N TYR A 633 3.39 -14.15 16.62
CA TYR A 633 3.98 -14.77 17.81
C TYR A 633 4.61 -13.68 18.70
N PRO A 634 4.66 -13.85 20.04
CA PRO A 634 5.23 -12.88 20.98
C PRO A 634 6.78 -12.92 20.97
N ILE A 635 7.39 -12.79 19.80
CA ILE A 635 8.84 -12.77 19.61
C ILE A 635 9.25 -11.51 18.87
N LYS A 636 10.42 -10.97 19.22
CA LYS A 636 11.07 -9.92 18.44
C LYS A 636 12.10 -10.57 17.53
N ILE A 637 11.98 -10.32 16.23
CA ILE A 637 12.90 -10.76 15.19
C ILE A 637 13.65 -9.54 14.67
N ALA A 638 14.98 -9.58 14.76
CA ALA A 638 15.87 -8.61 14.14
C ALA A 638 16.79 -9.31 13.14
N GLY A 639 17.28 -8.58 12.13
CA GLY A 639 18.24 -9.10 11.16
C GLY A 639 18.06 -8.46 9.78
N ARG A 640 18.95 -8.83 8.85
CA ARG A 640 18.90 -8.39 7.45
C ARG A 640 18.57 -9.53 6.51
N GLY A 641 17.45 -9.39 5.79
CA GLY A 641 16.95 -10.35 4.82
C GLY A 641 17.35 -10.02 3.39
N SER A 642 17.74 -11.04 2.65
CA SER A 642 17.85 -11.02 1.19
C SER A 642 16.99 -12.15 0.61
N ALA A 643 16.39 -11.95 -0.56
CA ALA A 643 15.55 -12.96 -1.18
C ALA A 643 15.59 -12.84 -2.70
N GLU A 644 15.56 -13.97 -3.39
CA GLU A 644 15.38 -14.05 -4.83
C GLU A 644 14.14 -14.91 -5.10
N LEU A 645 13.07 -14.28 -5.58
CA LEU A 645 11.75 -14.88 -5.72
C LEU A 645 11.24 -14.74 -7.17
N GLN A 646 10.54 -15.74 -7.65
CA GLN A 646 9.73 -15.73 -8.86
C GLN A 646 8.27 -15.79 -8.41
N LEU A 647 7.51 -14.77 -8.74
CA LEU A 647 6.12 -14.57 -8.35
C LEU A 647 5.25 -14.63 -9.59
N THR A 648 4.30 -15.58 -9.63
CA THR A 648 3.23 -15.63 -10.63
C THR A 648 1.90 -15.37 -9.94
N LEU A 649 1.38 -14.15 -10.06
CA LEU A 649 0.09 -13.69 -9.55
C LEU A 649 -0.99 -13.96 -10.60
N THR A 650 -2.06 -14.68 -10.21
CA THR A 650 -3.16 -15.06 -11.11
C THR A 650 -4.44 -14.27 -10.86
N SER A 651 -4.72 -13.93 -9.60
CA SER A 651 -5.83 -13.04 -9.20
C SER A 651 -5.43 -12.20 -7.99
N ALA A 652 -5.97 -10.99 -7.90
CA ALA A 652 -5.82 -10.11 -6.75
C ALA A 652 -7.01 -10.17 -5.76
N ASP A 653 -8.16 -10.73 -6.18
CA ASP A 653 -9.34 -10.86 -5.34
C ASP A 653 -10.14 -12.13 -5.72
N PRO A 654 -10.01 -13.24 -4.96
CA PRO A 654 -9.07 -13.43 -3.85
C PRO A 654 -7.60 -13.52 -4.36
N LEU A 655 -6.65 -13.10 -3.52
CA LEU A 655 -5.22 -13.13 -3.84
C LEU A 655 -4.73 -14.57 -4.05
N THR A 656 -4.36 -14.92 -5.29
CA THR A 656 -3.81 -16.24 -5.65
C THR A 656 -2.47 -16.10 -6.35
N ALA A 657 -1.43 -16.68 -5.77
CA ALA A 657 -0.06 -16.51 -6.23
C ALA A 657 0.79 -17.76 -6.07
N LYS A 658 1.64 -18.03 -7.07
CA LYS A 658 2.72 -19.01 -6.98
C LYS A 658 4.03 -18.29 -6.74
N VAL A 659 4.75 -18.67 -5.68
CA VAL A 659 6.06 -18.09 -5.33
C VAL A 659 7.10 -19.19 -5.34
N ARG A 660 8.21 -18.99 -6.06
CA ARG A 660 9.37 -19.88 -6.00
C ARG A 660 10.65 -19.12 -5.71
N GLY A 661 11.60 -19.67 -4.97
CA GLY A 661 12.88 -18.99 -4.82
C GLY A 661 13.71 -19.41 -3.61
N ARG A 662 14.57 -18.49 -3.17
CA ARG A 662 15.45 -18.65 -2.02
C ARG A 662 15.49 -17.37 -1.19
N ALA A 663 15.78 -17.52 0.09
CA ALA A 663 15.94 -16.40 1.00
C ALA A 663 17.14 -16.63 1.92
N GLU A 664 17.74 -15.55 2.38
CA GLU A 664 18.85 -15.54 3.32
C GLU A 664 18.56 -14.50 4.40
N LEU A 665 18.82 -14.85 5.65
CA LEU A 665 18.76 -13.96 6.79
C LEU A 665 20.13 -13.92 7.47
N THR A 666 20.68 -12.72 7.63
CA THR A 666 21.98 -12.49 8.27
C THR A 666 21.82 -11.68 9.54
N GLN A 667 22.73 -11.92 10.49
CA GLN A 667 22.71 -11.26 11.81
C GLN A 667 21.34 -11.37 12.49
N ALA A 668 20.68 -12.52 12.36
CA ALA A 668 19.36 -12.72 12.91
C ALA A 668 19.43 -12.85 14.43
N ALA A 669 18.48 -12.26 15.12
CA ALA A 669 18.28 -12.47 16.54
C ALA A 669 16.80 -12.64 16.83
N VAL A 670 16.47 -13.67 17.62
CA VAL A 670 15.13 -13.89 18.17
C VAL A 670 15.22 -13.68 19.67
N ALA A 671 14.37 -12.81 20.19
CA ALA A 671 14.27 -12.52 21.62
C ALA A 671 12.81 -12.62 22.10
N SER A 672 12.63 -13.09 23.32
CA SER A 672 11.39 -12.95 24.08
C SER A 672 11.38 -11.63 24.84
N GLU A 673 10.31 -11.37 25.61
CA GLU A 673 10.30 -10.27 26.58
C GLU A 673 11.36 -10.43 27.68
N THR A 674 11.76 -11.67 28.00
CA THR A 674 12.68 -11.98 29.09
C THR A 674 14.15 -12.00 28.69
N GLY A 675 14.48 -12.02 27.39
CA GLY A 675 15.86 -12.01 26.92
C GLY A 675 16.07 -12.61 25.52
N PRO A 676 17.33 -12.65 25.05
CA PRO A 676 17.69 -13.27 23.78
C PRO A 676 17.52 -14.81 23.85
N ILE A 677 16.92 -15.40 22.82
CA ILE A 677 16.70 -16.85 22.71
C ILE A 677 17.70 -17.47 21.76
N VAL A 678 17.80 -16.95 20.54
CA VAL A 678 18.71 -17.45 19.52
C VAL A 678 19.32 -16.30 18.74
N SER A 679 20.61 -16.38 18.50
CA SER A 679 21.29 -15.54 17.51
C SER A 679 21.83 -16.42 16.39
N VAL A 680 21.63 -15.97 15.16
CA VAL A 680 21.96 -16.70 13.96
C VAL A 680 22.76 -15.78 13.04
N PRO A 681 24.08 -15.98 12.90
CA PRO A 681 24.88 -15.19 11.97
C PRO A 681 24.36 -15.28 10.53
N ARG A 682 23.95 -16.48 10.12
CA ARG A 682 23.43 -16.76 8.78
C ARG A 682 22.43 -17.91 8.79
N ALA A 683 21.24 -17.68 8.24
CA ALA A 683 20.27 -18.69 7.88
C ALA A 683 19.92 -18.58 6.40
N GLU A 684 19.88 -19.69 5.69
CA GLU A 684 19.51 -19.78 4.28
C GLU A 684 18.27 -20.68 4.14
N VAL A 685 17.33 -20.27 3.31
CA VAL A 685 16.15 -21.02 2.91
C VAL A 685 16.25 -21.28 1.42
N VAL A 686 16.28 -22.56 1.04
CA VAL A 686 16.43 -23.02 -0.34
C VAL A 686 15.17 -23.75 -0.78
N ASP A 687 14.78 -23.55 -2.04
CA ASP A 687 13.59 -24.13 -2.67
C ASP A 687 12.29 -23.78 -1.95
N ILE A 688 12.06 -22.48 -1.74
CA ILE A 688 10.75 -21.96 -1.38
C ILE A 688 9.82 -22.23 -2.56
N ALA A 689 8.66 -22.82 -2.30
CA ALA A 689 7.59 -23.04 -3.25
C ALA A 689 6.25 -22.85 -2.53
N ALA A 690 5.58 -21.72 -2.75
CA ALA A 690 4.27 -21.42 -2.17
C ALA A 690 3.20 -21.37 -3.24
N ASP A 691 2.11 -22.08 -3.02
CA ASP A 691 0.83 -21.94 -3.72
C ASP A 691 -0.12 -21.21 -2.75
N TRP A 692 -0.06 -19.88 -2.74
CA TRP A 692 -0.78 -19.05 -1.78
C TRP A 692 -2.27 -18.92 -2.14
N PRO A 693 -3.21 -19.03 -1.17
CA PRO A 693 -3.01 -19.19 0.28
C PRO A 693 -3.08 -20.66 0.78
N GLU A 694 -2.97 -21.66 -0.09
CA GLU A 694 -3.22 -23.07 0.27
C GLU A 694 -2.01 -23.77 0.94
N ARG A 695 -0.81 -23.61 0.36
CA ARG A 695 0.39 -24.37 0.77
C ARG A 695 1.68 -23.57 0.64
N VAL A 696 2.61 -23.77 1.58
CA VAL A 696 4.01 -23.35 1.49
C VAL A 696 4.91 -24.55 1.72
N ARG A 697 5.76 -24.87 0.74
CA ARG A 697 6.79 -25.90 0.82
C ARG A 697 8.17 -25.24 0.81
N ILE A 698 9.03 -25.67 1.72
CA ILE A 698 10.42 -25.26 1.84
C ILE A 698 11.29 -26.50 1.66
N GLY A 699 12.20 -26.52 0.69
CA GLY A 699 13.08 -27.67 0.46
C GLY A 699 14.07 -27.88 1.60
N SER A 700 14.90 -26.85 1.89
CA SER A 700 15.83 -26.91 3.02
C SER A 700 16.04 -25.57 3.71
N VAL A 701 16.21 -25.62 5.04
CA VAL A 701 16.65 -24.49 5.87
C VAL A 701 18.03 -24.83 6.42
N ARG A 702 19.03 -23.99 6.17
CA ARG A 702 20.39 -24.15 6.69
C ARG A 702 20.69 -23.04 7.67
N VAL A 703 21.18 -23.39 8.84
CA VAL A 703 21.52 -22.46 9.92
C VAL A 703 22.98 -22.70 10.30
N GLU A 704 23.83 -21.70 10.10
CA GLU A 704 25.26 -21.82 10.40
C GLU A 704 25.63 -21.10 11.69
N ARG A 705 26.34 -21.80 12.58
CA ARG A 705 26.86 -21.27 13.84
C ARG A 705 25.80 -20.54 14.70
N PRO A 706 24.57 -21.08 14.88
CA PRO A 706 23.64 -20.43 15.79
C PRO A 706 24.16 -20.53 17.23
N MET A 707 23.84 -19.52 18.03
CA MET A 707 24.04 -19.53 19.48
C MET A 707 22.66 -19.44 20.14
N ALA A 708 22.27 -20.51 20.85
CA ALA A 708 21.03 -20.56 21.61
C ALA A 708 21.26 -20.38 23.11
N MET A 709 20.36 -19.68 23.78
CA MET A 709 20.30 -19.61 25.24
C MET A 709 19.03 -20.34 25.70
N VAL A 710 19.21 -21.37 26.51
CA VAL A 710 18.11 -22.13 27.11
C VAL A 710 18.19 -21.92 28.62
N GLU A 711 17.27 -21.13 29.15
CA GLU A 711 17.22 -20.81 30.57
C GLU A 711 15.99 -21.43 31.22
N ARG A 712 16.19 -22.07 32.38
CA ARG A 712 15.14 -22.41 33.33
C ARG A 712 15.23 -21.46 34.51
N THR A 713 14.19 -20.66 34.70
CA THR A 713 14.13 -19.62 35.73
C THR A 713 13.98 -20.23 37.13
N ALA A 714 14.15 -19.41 38.18
CA ALA A 714 14.11 -19.89 39.58
C ALA A 714 12.74 -20.47 39.98
N ASP A 715 11.65 -20.01 39.36
CA ASP A 715 10.28 -20.54 39.48
C ASP A 715 10.02 -21.77 38.59
N GLY A 716 11.04 -22.25 37.87
CA GLY A 716 10.98 -23.46 37.05
C GLY A 716 10.38 -23.27 35.66
N ARG A 717 10.02 -22.04 35.26
CA ARG A 717 9.57 -21.71 33.90
C ARG A 717 10.72 -21.77 32.90
N MET A 718 10.38 -21.96 31.63
CA MET A 718 11.33 -21.96 30.51
C MET A 718 10.84 -20.98 29.46
N PRO A 719 11.40 -19.76 29.36
CA PRO A 719 10.90 -18.73 28.44
C PRO A 719 10.88 -19.16 26.97
N ALA A 720 11.78 -20.08 26.57
CA ALA A 720 11.78 -20.66 25.24
C ALA A 720 10.48 -21.44 24.91
N ARG A 721 9.72 -21.90 25.92
CA ARG A 721 8.41 -22.55 25.72
C ARG A 721 7.31 -21.55 25.40
N ASP A 722 7.40 -20.33 25.94
CA ASP A 722 6.39 -19.28 25.78
C ASP A 722 6.33 -18.76 24.32
N VAL A 723 7.39 -19.01 23.53
CA VAL A 723 7.49 -18.70 22.09
C VAL A 723 6.51 -19.52 21.23
N PHE A 724 6.19 -20.74 21.66
CA PHE A 724 5.35 -21.67 20.91
C PHE A 724 3.86 -21.55 21.24
N VAL A 725 3.50 -20.68 22.19
CA VAL A 725 2.10 -20.39 22.54
C VAL A 725 1.60 -19.25 21.66
N ARG A 726 0.73 -19.56 20.69
CA ARG A 726 0.06 -18.56 19.87
C ARG A 726 -0.84 -17.71 20.78
N GLN A 727 -0.56 -16.40 20.87
CA GLN A 727 -1.52 -15.46 21.43
C GLN A 727 -2.72 -15.43 20.47
N GLY A 728 -3.84 -16.04 20.87
CA GLY A 728 -5.10 -15.88 20.14
C GLY A 728 -5.41 -14.39 20.01
N SER A 729 -5.88 -13.97 18.82
CA SER A 729 -6.32 -12.60 18.63
C SER A 729 -7.41 -12.28 19.66
N PRO A 730 -7.57 -11.03 20.14
CA PRO A 730 -8.67 -10.68 21.02
C PRO A 730 -10.04 -11.05 20.43
N SER A 731 -10.16 -11.13 19.11
CA SER A 731 -11.30 -11.69 18.38
C SER A 731 -11.53 -13.18 18.63
N ASP A 732 -10.47 -14.00 18.76
CA ASP A 732 -10.54 -15.43 19.09
C ASP A 732 -10.92 -15.65 20.56
N ARG A 733 -10.44 -14.77 21.45
CA ARG A 733 -10.83 -14.77 22.88
C ARG A 733 -12.26 -14.24 23.08
N ALA A 734 -12.68 -13.27 22.26
CA ALA A 734 -14.04 -12.73 22.28
C ALA A 734 -15.05 -13.70 21.65
N THR A 735 -14.68 -14.46 20.61
CA THR A 735 -15.51 -15.56 20.08
C THR A 735 -15.49 -16.77 20.99
N ALA A 736 -14.39 -17.10 21.67
CA ALA A 736 -14.38 -18.14 22.70
C ALA A 736 -15.25 -17.76 23.93
N GLN A 737 -15.20 -16.49 24.38
CA GLN A 737 -16.06 -16.00 25.46
C GLN A 737 -17.52 -15.78 25.03
N ALA A 738 -17.77 -15.43 23.77
CA ALA A 738 -19.12 -15.34 23.21
C ALA A 738 -19.72 -16.73 22.96
N SER A 739 -18.91 -17.72 22.55
CA SER A 739 -19.34 -19.11 22.37
C SER A 739 -19.60 -19.80 23.71
N ASP A 740 -18.83 -19.47 24.77
CA ASP A 740 -19.08 -19.97 26.12
C ASP A 740 -20.28 -19.24 26.79
N ARG A 741 -20.64 -18.04 26.32
CA ARG A 741 -21.85 -17.31 26.74
C ARG A 741 -23.10 -17.72 25.95
N ALA A 742 -22.95 -18.12 24.69
CA ALA A 742 -24.02 -18.64 23.83
C ALA A 742 -24.35 -20.12 24.12
N ALA A 743 -23.39 -20.92 24.63
CA ALA A 743 -23.63 -22.29 25.08
C ALA A 743 -24.43 -22.39 26.40
N ARG A 744 -24.81 -21.26 27.01
CA ARG A 744 -25.61 -21.19 28.25
C ARG A 744 -26.99 -20.54 28.05
N SER A 745 -27.41 -20.28 26.81
CA SER A 745 -28.72 -19.69 26.50
C SER A 745 -29.44 -20.51 25.43
N ASP A 746 -30.48 -21.21 25.85
CA ASP A 746 -31.27 -22.17 25.04
C ASP A 746 -32.33 -21.54 24.13
N ASP A 747 -32.23 -20.27 23.76
CA ASP A 747 -33.26 -19.63 22.92
C ASP A 747 -32.70 -18.51 22.03
N ALA A 748 -32.28 -18.86 20.80
CA ALA A 748 -32.29 -17.98 19.63
C ALA A 748 -32.11 -18.79 18.32
N PRO A 749 -32.81 -18.47 17.21
CA PRO A 749 -32.63 -19.15 15.93
C PRO A 749 -31.27 -18.78 15.32
N SER A 750 -30.45 -19.80 15.05
CA SER A 750 -29.15 -19.66 14.38
C SER A 750 -29.33 -19.36 12.90
N ALA A 751 -29.16 -18.10 12.51
CA ALA A 751 -28.85 -17.75 11.12
C ALA A 751 -27.37 -18.08 10.88
N SER A 752 -27.13 -19.26 10.32
CA SER A 752 -25.85 -19.69 9.76
C SER A 752 -25.44 -18.75 8.62
N VAL A 753 -24.68 -17.70 8.95
CA VAL A 753 -23.65 -17.24 8.02
C VAL A 753 -22.51 -18.22 8.19
N ALA A 754 -22.43 -19.18 7.27
CA ALA A 754 -21.25 -20.01 7.13
C ALA A 754 -20.06 -19.10 6.80
N ASP A 755 -19.35 -18.66 7.83
CA ASP A 755 -17.96 -18.28 7.68
C ASP A 755 -17.25 -19.57 7.27
N GLU A 756 -16.95 -19.72 5.98
CA GLU A 756 -16.21 -20.88 5.49
C GLU A 756 -14.95 -21.00 6.35
N PRO A 757 -14.70 -22.16 6.99
CA PRO A 757 -13.49 -22.33 7.77
C PRO A 757 -12.32 -22.14 6.83
N THR A 758 -11.60 -21.02 7.01
CA THR A 758 -10.39 -20.76 6.24
C THR A 758 -9.47 -21.95 6.48
N ARG A 759 -9.30 -22.81 5.46
CA ARG A 759 -8.43 -23.98 5.60
C ARG A 759 -7.07 -23.47 6.06
N PRO A 760 -6.54 -23.95 7.20
CA PRO A 760 -5.28 -23.43 7.71
C PRO A 760 -4.18 -23.69 6.69
N LEU A 761 -3.33 -22.68 6.45
CA LEU A 761 -2.21 -22.76 5.54
C LEU A 761 -1.33 -23.98 5.86
N ALA A 762 -1.18 -24.90 4.91
CA ALA A 762 -0.32 -26.06 5.05
C ALA A 762 1.15 -25.65 4.82
N VAL A 763 2.01 -25.83 5.83
CA VAL A 763 3.44 -25.50 5.77
C VAL A 763 4.24 -26.79 5.88
N GLU A 764 5.11 -27.04 4.90
CA GLU A 764 5.98 -28.21 4.82
C GLU A 764 7.44 -27.77 4.70
N VAL A 765 8.33 -28.31 5.53
CA VAL A 765 9.78 -28.09 5.49
C VAL A 765 10.46 -29.44 5.32
N GLY A 766 11.09 -29.65 4.17
CA GLY A 766 11.73 -30.92 3.80
C GLY A 766 12.90 -31.27 4.73
N ARG A 767 13.81 -30.32 4.96
CA ARG A 767 14.96 -30.51 5.87
C ARG A 767 15.38 -29.21 6.56
N ILE A 768 15.74 -29.27 7.83
CA ILE A 768 16.40 -28.21 8.58
C ILE A 768 17.76 -28.74 9.01
N VAL A 769 18.83 -28.05 8.66
CA VAL A 769 20.21 -28.41 9.01
C VAL A 769 20.84 -27.27 9.79
N VAL A 770 21.16 -27.52 11.05
CA VAL A 770 22.00 -26.67 11.89
C VAL A 770 23.40 -27.23 11.87
N SER A 771 24.40 -26.39 11.58
CA SER A 771 25.80 -26.82 11.57
C SER A 771 26.68 -25.94 12.45
N ARG A 772 27.63 -26.57 13.16
CA ARG A 772 28.61 -25.88 14.03
C ARG A 772 27.96 -24.94 15.05
N GLY A 773 26.77 -25.30 15.54
CA GLY A 773 26.05 -24.51 16.53
C GLY A 773 26.66 -24.59 17.92
N ALA A 774 26.19 -23.70 18.79
CA ALA A 774 26.43 -23.75 20.21
C ALA A 774 25.14 -23.42 20.96
N ALA A 775 24.99 -23.96 22.17
CA ALA A 775 23.91 -23.59 23.06
C ALA A 775 24.43 -23.51 24.49
N ARG A 776 23.89 -22.59 25.28
CA ARG A 776 24.15 -22.54 26.71
C ARG A 776 22.87 -22.87 27.45
N PHE A 777 22.93 -23.89 28.30
CA PHE A 777 21.85 -24.24 29.21
C PHE A 777 22.15 -23.64 30.58
N VAL A 778 21.18 -22.94 31.17
CA VAL A 778 21.26 -22.39 32.52
C VAL A 778 20.01 -22.79 33.30
N ASP A 779 20.19 -23.46 34.43
CA ASP A 779 19.11 -23.82 35.36
C ASP A 779 19.29 -23.11 36.69
N ARG A 780 18.39 -22.16 36.98
CA ARG A 780 18.36 -21.38 38.22
C ARG A 780 17.46 -21.96 39.31
N THR A 781 16.91 -23.16 39.11
CA THR A 781 16.15 -23.87 40.16
C THR A 781 17.03 -24.47 41.24
N VAL A 782 18.35 -24.51 41.01
CA VAL A 782 19.38 -24.95 41.95
C VAL A 782 20.33 -23.80 42.29
N SER A 783 20.95 -23.86 43.47
CA SER A 783 21.94 -22.89 43.93
C SER A 783 23.21 -23.64 44.35
N PRO A 784 24.38 -23.35 43.76
CA PRO A 784 24.61 -22.38 42.68
C PRO A 784 23.88 -22.77 41.39
N ALA A 785 23.56 -21.79 40.52
CA ALA A 785 22.87 -22.06 39.25
C ALA A 785 23.71 -23.00 38.38
N TYR A 786 23.08 -24.05 37.85
CA TYR A 786 23.74 -24.97 36.94
C TYR A 786 23.86 -24.33 35.57
N ALA A 787 25.05 -24.36 34.98
CA ALA A 787 25.27 -23.86 33.62
C ALA A 787 26.18 -24.81 32.85
N GLU A 788 25.76 -25.18 31.64
CA GLU A 788 26.51 -26.09 30.79
C GLU A 788 26.48 -25.62 29.34
N ASP A 789 27.63 -25.72 28.68
CA ASP A 789 27.79 -25.30 27.28
C ASP A 789 27.72 -26.54 26.38
N LEU A 790 26.93 -26.43 25.32
CA LEU A 790 26.86 -27.36 24.21
C LEU A 790 27.63 -26.75 23.05
N SER A 791 28.61 -27.49 22.52
CA SER A 791 29.46 -27.06 21.41
C SER A 791 29.46 -28.10 20.29
N ALA A 792 29.82 -27.69 19.07
CA ALA A 792 29.75 -28.54 17.88
C ALA A 792 28.35 -29.17 17.71
N LEU A 793 27.31 -28.35 17.94
CA LEU A 793 25.92 -28.76 17.81
C LEU A 793 25.54 -28.85 16.33
N ASP A 794 25.36 -30.07 15.85
CA ASP A 794 24.79 -30.36 14.52
C ASP A 794 23.40 -30.96 14.71
N VAL A 795 22.40 -30.38 14.04
CA VAL A 795 20.99 -30.82 14.13
C VAL A 795 20.44 -30.99 12.73
N GLU A 796 19.80 -32.13 12.48
CA GLU A 796 19.05 -32.40 11.26
C GLU A 796 17.60 -32.76 11.62
N VAL A 797 16.66 -31.99 11.09
CA VAL A 797 15.22 -32.27 11.19
C VAL A 797 14.69 -32.49 9.78
N ALA A 798 14.02 -33.61 9.51
CA ALA A 798 13.46 -33.92 8.19
C ALA A 798 11.94 -34.09 8.25
N ASN A 799 11.24 -33.65 7.21
CA ASN A 799 9.78 -33.78 7.02
C ASN A 799 8.95 -33.08 8.11
N LEU A 800 9.27 -31.82 8.43
CA LEU A 800 8.46 -31.02 9.34
C LEU A 800 7.23 -30.50 8.59
N THR A 801 6.02 -30.76 9.08
CA THR A 801 4.78 -30.29 8.46
C THR A 801 3.78 -29.77 9.49
N THR A 802 2.89 -28.87 9.11
CA THR A 802 1.72 -28.46 9.91
C THR A 802 0.48 -29.31 9.66
N ALA A 803 0.47 -30.12 8.58
CA ALA A 803 -0.58 -31.11 8.37
C ALA A 803 -0.35 -32.31 9.28
N ALA A 804 -1.42 -32.91 9.83
CA ALA A 804 -1.36 -34.02 10.79
C ALA A 804 -0.93 -35.37 10.16
N SER A 805 0.09 -35.37 9.32
CA SER A 805 0.49 -36.52 8.50
C SER A 805 2.00 -36.63 8.41
N THR A 806 2.54 -37.68 9.06
CA THR A 806 3.96 -38.09 9.16
C THR A 806 4.78 -37.36 10.23
N PRO A 807 5.35 -38.08 11.21
CA PRO A 807 6.31 -37.51 12.17
C PRO A 807 7.59 -37.02 11.49
N ALA A 808 8.13 -35.90 11.96
CA ALA A 808 9.44 -35.40 11.56
C ALA A 808 10.55 -36.26 12.18
N LYS A 809 11.62 -36.53 11.43
CA LYS A 809 12.80 -37.23 11.94
C LYS A 809 13.78 -36.23 12.51
N LEU A 810 14.28 -36.47 13.71
CA LEU A 810 15.28 -35.64 14.40
C LEU A 810 16.57 -36.43 14.55
N ARG A 811 17.70 -35.79 14.24
CA ARG A 811 19.04 -36.23 14.63
C ARG A 811 19.82 -35.04 15.17
N LEU A 812 20.48 -35.20 16.30
CA LEU A 812 21.29 -34.18 16.94
C LEU A 812 22.57 -34.81 17.45
N THR A 813 23.70 -34.16 17.22
CA THR A 813 24.99 -34.50 17.81
C THR A 813 25.63 -33.25 18.40
N SER A 814 26.20 -33.36 19.59
CA SER A 814 26.80 -32.23 20.29
C SER A 814 27.86 -32.70 21.30
N LYS A 815 28.74 -31.79 21.71
CA LYS A 815 29.60 -31.96 22.89
C LYS A 815 29.04 -31.16 24.06
N VAL A 816 28.76 -31.84 25.16
CA VAL A 816 28.24 -31.26 26.41
C VAL A 816 29.40 -31.12 27.41
N GLY A 817 29.71 -29.88 27.78
CA GLY A 817 30.88 -29.58 28.59
C GLY A 817 32.19 -29.96 27.88
N PRO A 818 33.27 -30.25 28.64
CA PRO A 818 34.59 -30.47 28.05
C PRO A 818 34.76 -31.84 27.37
N THR A 819 34.06 -32.89 27.84
CA THR A 819 34.29 -34.29 27.40
C THR A 819 33.04 -35.02 26.94
N GLY A 820 31.83 -34.57 27.31
CA GLY A 820 30.61 -35.35 27.09
C GLY A 820 30.20 -35.37 25.63
N ALA A 821 30.09 -36.54 25.01
CA ALA A 821 29.48 -36.69 23.68
C ALA A 821 27.99 -36.97 23.83
N PHE A 822 27.15 -36.17 23.19
CA PHE A 822 25.69 -36.26 23.26
C PHE A 822 25.08 -36.47 21.88
N GLU A 823 24.28 -37.51 21.73
CA GLU A 823 23.55 -37.84 20.51
C GLU A 823 22.06 -38.01 20.83
N VAL A 824 21.19 -37.47 20.00
CA VAL A 824 19.74 -37.72 20.06
C VAL A 824 19.25 -38.08 18.67
N SER A 825 18.43 -39.12 18.57
CA SER A 825 17.80 -39.55 17.32
C SER A 825 16.36 -40.00 17.56
N GLY A 826 15.48 -39.83 16.59
CA GLY A 826 14.10 -40.31 16.72
C GLY A 826 13.10 -39.56 15.87
N THR A 827 11.84 -39.57 16.31
CA THR A 827 10.74 -38.91 15.63
C THR A 827 9.97 -37.98 16.55
N VAL A 828 9.57 -36.83 16.05
CA VAL A 828 8.71 -35.85 16.72
C VAL A 828 7.47 -35.57 15.87
N ALA A 829 6.33 -35.32 16.50
CA ALA A 829 5.07 -35.07 15.80
C ALA A 829 5.10 -33.78 14.97
N ALA A 830 4.18 -33.70 14.00
CA ALA A 830 3.93 -32.53 13.17
C ALA A 830 3.61 -31.28 14.01
N PHE A 831 4.06 -30.12 13.55
CA PHE A 831 3.89 -28.84 14.26
C PHE A 831 2.42 -28.45 14.28
N GLY A 832 1.83 -28.26 15.46
CA GLY A 832 0.39 -27.95 15.61
C GLY A 832 -0.52 -29.16 15.87
N GLY A 833 0.02 -30.39 15.84
CA GLY A 833 -0.66 -31.58 16.36
C GLY A 833 -0.43 -31.81 17.86
N PRO A 834 -1.09 -32.82 18.48
CA PRO A 834 -0.82 -33.20 19.86
C PRO A 834 0.65 -33.59 20.05
N LEU A 835 1.24 -33.20 21.18
CA LEU A 835 2.64 -33.47 21.50
C LEU A 835 2.91 -34.98 21.45
N ALA A 836 3.72 -35.44 20.49
CA ALA A 836 4.20 -36.82 20.49
C ALA A 836 5.66 -36.89 20.03
N ALA A 837 6.43 -37.75 20.69
CA ALA A 837 7.85 -37.96 20.40
C ALA A 837 8.27 -39.38 20.78
N ASP A 838 9.16 -40.00 20.01
CA ASP A 838 9.90 -41.22 20.38
C ASP A 838 11.38 -40.92 20.08
N LEU A 839 12.14 -40.66 21.14
CA LEU A 839 13.52 -40.17 21.09
C LEU A 839 14.44 -41.15 21.82
N ASP A 840 15.58 -41.44 21.20
CA ASP A 840 16.71 -42.19 21.76
C ASP A 840 17.87 -41.21 21.95
N ALA A 841 18.31 -41.01 23.19
CA ALA A 841 19.33 -40.06 23.58
C ALA A 841 20.49 -40.80 24.28
N LYS A 842 21.72 -40.50 23.87
CA LYS A 842 22.94 -41.12 24.39
C LYS A 842 23.90 -40.05 24.84
N LEU A 843 24.34 -40.13 26.09
CA LEU A 843 25.41 -39.32 26.66
C LEU A 843 26.57 -40.25 27.02
N ARG A 844 27.76 -39.90 26.56
CA ARG A 844 28.99 -40.68 26.81
C ARG A 844 30.03 -39.76 27.44
N ASP A 845 30.73 -40.27 28.44
CA ASP A 845 31.87 -39.61 29.08
C ASP A 845 31.59 -38.21 29.65
N PHE A 846 30.42 -38.04 30.29
CA PHE A 846 30.08 -36.78 30.96
C PHE A 846 30.67 -36.74 32.39
N THR A 847 31.29 -35.63 32.77
CA THR A 847 31.93 -35.50 34.09
C THR A 847 30.87 -35.31 35.19
N VAL A 848 30.74 -36.25 36.12
CA VAL A 848 29.69 -36.24 37.16
C VAL A 848 29.78 -35.02 38.09
N ALA A 849 30.98 -34.52 38.37
CA ALA A 849 31.17 -33.34 39.22
C ALA A 849 30.47 -32.07 38.65
N ARG A 850 30.16 -32.02 37.35
CA ARG A 850 29.43 -30.91 36.72
C ARG A 850 27.98 -30.80 37.22
N VAL A 851 27.36 -31.90 37.65
CA VAL A 851 25.98 -31.92 38.18
C VAL A 851 25.92 -31.80 39.71
N ASN A 852 27.01 -31.42 40.39
CA ASN A 852 27.01 -31.17 41.83
C ASN A 852 25.89 -30.22 42.32
N PRO A 853 25.53 -29.13 41.60
CA PRO A 853 24.38 -28.32 42.01
C PRO A 853 23.06 -29.10 42.17
N TYR A 854 22.86 -30.14 41.36
CA TYR A 854 21.72 -31.04 41.49
C TYR A 854 21.94 -32.09 42.59
N LEU A 855 23.15 -32.65 42.72
CA LEU A 855 23.45 -33.63 43.76
C LEU A 855 23.35 -33.03 45.17
N GLU A 856 23.78 -31.78 45.35
CA GLU A 856 23.65 -31.05 46.60
C GLU A 856 22.17 -30.81 46.97
N ARG A 857 21.35 -30.38 46.00
CA ARG A 857 19.92 -30.13 46.22
C ARG A 857 19.08 -31.40 46.48
N TYR A 858 19.38 -32.50 45.79
CA TYR A 858 18.50 -33.69 45.79
C TYR A 858 19.03 -34.90 46.55
N VAL A 859 20.33 -34.93 46.85
CA VAL A 859 20.99 -36.06 47.53
C VAL A 859 21.76 -35.59 48.78
N ALA A 860 22.15 -34.31 48.85
CA ALA A 860 23.03 -33.73 49.87
C ALA A 860 24.47 -34.28 49.85
N TRP A 861 24.97 -34.65 48.67
CA TRP A 861 26.34 -35.15 48.45
C TRP A 861 26.95 -34.52 47.20
N ASN A 862 28.29 -34.45 47.16
CA ASN A 862 29.05 -33.97 46.01
C ASN A 862 29.85 -35.11 45.38
N ALA A 863 29.93 -35.12 44.05
CA ALA A 863 30.87 -35.97 43.33
C ALA A 863 32.24 -35.29 43.22
N ARG A 864 33.28 -35.97 43.70
CA ARG A 864 34.69 -35.57 43.53
C ARG A 864 35.27 -36.02 42.20
N ALA A 865 34.81 -37.17 41.71
CA ALA A 865 35.23 -37.75 40.44
C ALA A 865 34.14 -38.68 39.91
N GLY A 866 34.16 -38.96 38.61
CA GLY A 866 33.31 -39.95 37.96
C GLY A 866 32.95 -39.57 36.54
N ARG A 867 32.71 -40.59 35.70
CA ARG A 867 32.16 -40.45 34.34
C ARG A 867 30.76 -41.03 34.28
N LEU A 868 29.84 -40.30 33.67
CA LEU A 868 28.46 -40.68 33.43
C LEU A 868 28.29 -41.10 31.97
N PHE A 869 27.67 -42.26 31.79
CA PHE A 869 27.11 -42.74 30.54
C PHE A 869 25.61 -42.90 30.75
N LEU A 870 24.80 -42.34 29.86
CA LEU A 870 23.35 -42.43 29.91
C LEU A 870 22.85 -42.85 28.54
N ASP A 871 22.07 -43.92 28.49
CA ASP A 871 21.27 -44.32 27.34
C ASP A 871 19.80 -44.16 27.73
N GLN A 872 19.10 -43.23 27.08
CA GLN A 872 17.75 -42.83 27.43
C GLN A 872 16.82 -43.01 26.24
N ARG A 873 15.68 -43.67 26.44
CA ARG A 873 14.57 -43.69 25.48
C ARG A 873 13.35 -43.00 26.05
N VAL A 874 12.89 -41.95 25.39
CA VAL A 874 11.75 -41.13 25.82
C VAL A 874 10.62 -41.26 24.82
N ARG A 875 9.44 -41.67 25.29
CA ARG A 875 8.21 -41.65 24.53
C ARG A 875 7.21 -40.68 25.17
N VAL A 876 6.74 -39.72 24.39
CA VAL A 876 5.71 -38.76 24.77
C VAL A 876 4.50 -38.96 23.87
N ARG A 877 3.29 -39.03 24.44
CA ARG A 877 2.01 -39.05 23.70
C ARG A 877 0.97 -38.23 24.47
N GLY A 878 0.63 -37.05 23.94
CA GLY A 878 -0.15 -36.06 24.66
C GLY A 878 0.56 -35.70 25.97
N ASP A 879 -0.13 -35.90 27.09
CA ASP A 879 0.41 -35.65 28.43
C ASP A 879 1.09 -36.89 29.05
N ALA A 880 1.10 -38.05 28.39
CA ALA A 880 1.76 -39.25 28.91
C ALA A 880 3.26 -39.26 28.57
N LEU A 881 4.11 -39.40 29.58
CA LEU A 881 5.57 -39.57 29.47
C LEU A 881 5.96 -40.99 29.92
N ASP A 882 6.70 -41.71 29.07
CA ASP A 882 7.38 -42.96 29.39
C ASP A 882 8.86 -42.83 29.01
N ALA A 883 9.73 -42.72 30.01
CA ALA A 883 11.17 -42.61 29.83
C ALA A 883 11.89 -43.79 30.50
N ARG A 884 12.72 -44.50 29.73
CA ARG A 884 13.61 -45.54 30.23
C ARG A 884 15.03 -45.01 30.21
N ASN A 885 15.68 -44.97 31.36
CA ASN A 885 17.03 -44.42 31.50
C ASN A 885 17.97 -45.53 31.97
N GLU A 886 18.99 -45.86 31.19
CA GLU A 886 20.07 -46.74 31.58
C GLU A 886 21.30 -45.88 31.90
N VAL A 887 21.65 -45.84 33.17
CA VAL A 887 22.72 -45.01 33.72
C VAL A 887 23.87 -45.92 34.10
N ARG A 888 25.06 -45.62 33.59
CA ARG A 888 26.32 -46.25 33.98
C ARG A 888 27.30 -45.20 34.48
N LEU A 889 27.73 -45.34 35.72
CA LEU A 889 28.69 -44.45 36.38
C LEU A 889 30.01 -45.20 36.53
N VAL A 890 31.12 -44.59 36.10
CA VAL A 890 32.46 -45.19 36.13
C VAL A 890 33.35 -44.38 37.07
N GLN A 891 34.04 -45.05 37.98
CA GLN A 891 34.98 -44.47 38.94
C GLN A 891 34.36 -43.33 39.79
N LEU A 892 33.07 -43.45 40.12
CA LEU A 892 32.37 -42.47 40.95
C LEU A 892 32.99 -42.41 42.35
N ARG A 893 33.35 -41.21 42.80
CA ARG A 893 33.73 -40.94 44.19
C ARG A 893 32.88 -39.79 44.72
N VAL A 894 32.26 -40.02 45.87
CA VAL A 894 31.34 -39.07 46.50
C VAL A 894 31.88 -38.64 47.85
N GLU A 895 31.47 -37.46 48.28
CA GLU A 895 31.68 -36.93 49.63
C GLU A 895 30.43 -36.20 50.10
N ARG A 896 30.32 -36.01 51.41
CA ARG A 896 29.17 -35.34 52.00
C ARG A 896 29.21 -33.84 51.67
N ALA A 897 28.08 -33.29 51.24
CA ALA A 897 27.95 -31.83 51.10
C ALA A 897 27.84 -31.16 52.48
N ALA A 898 28.01 -29.84 52.57
CA ALA A 898 27.91 -29.14 53.84
C ALA A 898 26.48 -29.23 54.42
N GLY A 899 26.32 -29.89 55.57
CA GLY A 899 25.04 -30.03 56.28
C GLY A 899 24.82 -31.40 56.94
N ASP A 900 23.91 -31.46 57.92
CA ASP A 900 23.62 -32.68 58.69
C ASP A 900 22.60 -33.64 58.04
N HIS A 901 22.05 -33.29 56.87
CA HIS A 901 21.08 -34.12 56.17
C HIS A 901 21.77 -35.11 55.21
N ASP A 902 21.35 -36.38 55.26
CA ASP A 902 21.78 -37.43 54.33
C ASP A 902 20.53 -38.10 53.76
N GLU A 903 20.14 -37.68 52.54
CA GLU A 903 18.90 -38.12 51.93
C GLU A 903 18.96 -39.63 51.59
N ALA A 904 20.13 -40.16 51.25
CA ALA A 904 20.33 -41.58 51.02
C ALA A 904 20.10 -42.40 52.30
N ARG A 905 20.56 -41.91 53.46
CA ARG A 905 20.29 -42.57 54.74
C ARG A 905 18.82 -42.53 55.13
N GLN A 906 18.12 -41.41 54.89
CA GLN A 906 16.69 -41.30 55.18
C GLN A 906 15.83 -42.18 54.26
N ARG A 907 16.24 -42.32 53.00
CA ARG A 907 15.46 -43.03 51.96
C ARG A 907 15.82 -44.51 51.90
N ILE A 908 17.08 -44.91 52.03
CA ILE A 908 17.54 -46.30 51.84
C ILE A 908 18.01 -46.94 53.14
N GLY A 909 18.45 -46.14 54.11
CA GLY A 909 18.91 -46.60 55.44
C GLY A 909 20.42 -46.63 55.63
N LEU A 910 21.20 -46.50 54.55
CA LEU A 910 22.67 -46.45 54.55
C LEU A 910 23.19 -45.10 54.04
N PRO A 911 24.37 -44.63 54.50
CA PRO A 911 25.01 -43.44 53.93
C PRO A 911 25.35 -43.62 52.46
N LEU A 912 25.29 -42.55 51.64
CA LEU A 912 25.54 -42.66 50.20
C LEU A 912 26.94 -43.20 49.87
N GLY A 913 27.97 -42.81 50.61
CA GLY A 913 29.34 -43.31 50.43
C GLY A 913 29.41 -44.84 50.49
N MET A 914 28.73 -45.44 51.48
CA MET A 914 28.63 -46.89 51.65
C MET A 914 27.80 -47.55 50.54
N ILE A 915 26.69 -46.93 50.12
CA ILE A 915 25.86 -47.42 49.00
C ILE A 915 26.70 -47.47 47.71
N VAL A 916 27.43 -46.39 47.40
CA VAL A 916 28.29 -46.30 46.22
C VAL A 916 29.41 -47.35 46.27
N ALA A 917 30.01 -47.58 47.45
CA ALA A 917 31.06 -48.59 47.63
C ALA A 917 30.56 -50.04 47.44
N LEU A 918 29.31 -50.32 47.84
CA LEU A 918 28.69 -51.65 47.75
C LEU A 918 28.04 -51.94 46.40
N MET A 919 27.59 -50.90 45.68
CA MET A 919 27.00 -51.05 44.34
C MET A 919 28.04 -51.12 43.23
N LYS A 920 29.28 -50.75 43.51
CA LYS A 920 30.37 -50.70 42.54
C LYS A 920 30.97 -52.08 42.32
N ASN A 921 31.09 -52.50 41.07
CA ASN A 921 31.72 -53.77 40.70
C ASN A 921 33.27 -53.68 40.71
N ASN A 922 33.94 -54.79 40.40
CA ASN A 922 35.41 -54.87 40.31
C ASN A 922 36.05 -53.97 39.23
N ARG A 923 35.27 -53.44 38.28
CA ARG A 923 35.73 -52.46 37.26
C ARG A 923 35.50 -51.02 37.68
N GLY A 924 34.96 -50.80 38.88
CA GLY A 924 34.63 -49.47 39.37
C GLY A 924 33.34 -48.89 38.77
N GLU A 925 32.47 -49.73 38.21
CA GLU A 925 31.25 -49.32 37.51
C GLU A 925 29.99 -49.57 38.37
N ILE A 926 29.01 -48.68 38.24
CA ILE A 926 27.66 -48.81 38.79
C ILE A 926 26.67 -48.68 37.62
N THR A 927 25.86 -49.70 37.39
CA THR A 927 24.83 -49.69 36.34
C THR A 927 23.43 -49.74 36.96
N MET A 928 22.55 -48.84 36.53
CA MET A 928 21.17 -48.75 37.03
C MET A 928 20.20 -48.43 35.89
N THR A 929 19.05 -49.09 35.89
CA THR A 929 17.96 -48.81 34.96
C THR A 929 16.82 -48.13 35.71
N LEU A 930 16.62 -46.84 35.43
CA LEU A 930 15.65 -45.98 36.10
C LEU A 930 14.46 -45.72 35.16
N PRO A 931 13.32 -46.41 35.33
CA PRO A 931 12.09 -46.05 34.66
C PRO A 931 11.52 -44.77 35.28
N VAL A 932 11.19 -43.79 34.44
CA VAL A 932 10.52 -42.55 34.83
C VAL A 932 9.30 -42.40 33.93
N GLY A 933 8.10 -42.61 34.47
CA GLY A 933 6.87 -42.49 33.70
C GLY A 933 5.77 -41.85 34.53
N GLY A 934 4.86 -41.15 33.86
CA GLY A 934 3.76 -40.42 34.50
C GLY A 934 3.01 -39.52 33.52
N ARG A 935 2.01 -38.81 34.05
CA ARG A 935 1.29 -37.78 33.31
C ARG A 935 1.88 -36.40 33.61
N LEU A 936 2.18 -35.63 32.57
CA LEU A 936 2.77 -34.29 32.63
C LEU A 936 1.82 -33.25 33.24
N ASP A 937 0.52 -33.53 33.25
CA ASP A 937 -0.54 -32.66 33.78
C ASP A 937 -0.99 -33.02 35.21
N ASP A 938 -0.48 -34.11 35.81
CA ASP A 938 -0.86 -34.53 37.17
C ASP A 938 -0.06 -33.74 38.22
N PRO A 939 -0.72 -32.94 39.10
CA PRO A 939 -0.03 -32.18 40.16
C PRO A 939 0.69 -33.07 41.18
N ARG A 940 0.36 -34.37 41.26
CA ARG A 940 0.98 -35.35 42.17
C ARG A 940 2.25 -35.99 41.59
N PHE A 941 2.56 -35.75 40.31
CA PHE A 941 3.73 -36.32 39.68
C PHE A 941 5.01 -35.58 40.12
N GLU A 942 5.63 -36.06 41.20
CA GLU A 942 6.94 -35.60 41.64
C GLU A 942 8.05 -36.50 41.12
N VAL A 943 8.78 -36.02 40.10
CA VAL A 943 9.94 -36.72 39.50
C VAL A 943 10.95 -37.18 40.56
N LYS A 944 11.10 -36.42 41.65
CA LYS A 944 11.98 -36.74 42.79
C LYS A 944 11.61 -38.06 43.47
N GLU A 945 10.32 -38.28 43.75
CA GLU A 945 9.84 -39.48 44.44
C GLU A 945 9.95 -40.72 43.54
N ALA A 946 9.64 -40.58 42.24
CA ALA A 946 9.80 -41.65 41.27
C ALA A 946 11.27 -42.11 41.14
N ILE A 947 12.21 -41.16 41.06
CA ILE A 947 13.65 -41.46 41.00
C ILE A 947 14.10 -42.17 42.28
N TRP A 948 13.77 -41.64 43.46
CA TRP A 948 14.19 -42.24 44.73
C TRP A 948 13.58 -43.64 44.95
N GLY A 949 12.34 -43.88 44.52
CA GLY A 949 11.72 -45.20 44.55
C GLY A 949 12.49 -46.22 43.71
N ALA A 950 12.84 -45.86 42.47
CA ALA A 950 13.64 -46.72 41.59
C ALA A 950 15.05 -46.97 42.14
N VAL A 951 15.74 -45.91 42.59
CA VAL A 951 17.08 -46.02 43.21
C VAL A 951 17.04 -46.90 44.45
N ARG A 952 16.03 -46.77 45.33
CA ARG A 952 15.87 -47.62 46.52
C ARG A 952 15.74 -49.09 46.14
N ALA A 953 14.86 -49.42 45.19
CA ALA A 953 14.64 -50.80 44.75
C ALA A 953 15.92 -51.43 44.18
N ILE A 954 16.66 -50.67 43.37
CA ILE A 954 17.92 -51.12 42.78
C ILE A 954 19.00 -51.26 43.87
N ALA A 955 19.16 -50.26 44.73
CA ALA A 955 20.17 -50.28 45.80
C ALA A 955 19.95 -51.45 46.75
N ILE A 956 18.71 -51.69 47.22
CA ILE A 956 18.39 -52.85 48.07
C ILE A 956 18.77 -54.15 47.36
N LYS A 957 18.29 -54.36 46.12
CA LYS A 957 18.58 -55.59 45.36
C LYS A 957 20.08 -55.80 45.12
N THR A 958 20.80 -54.72 44.82
CA THR A 958 22.23 -54.76 44.47
C THR A 958 23.12 -54.91 45.69
N ILE A 959 22.72 -54.39 46.85
CA ILE A 959 23.45 -54.53 48.12
C ILE A 959 23.18 -55.87 48.79
N THR A 960 21.94 -56.37 48.76
CA THR A 960 21.59 -57.63 49.42
C THR A 960 22.29 -58.84 48.81
N LEU A 961 22.50 -58.85 47.49
CA LEU A 961 23.17 -59.95 46.77
C LEU A 961 24.61 -60.23 47.25
N PRO A 962 25.53 -59.26 47.30
CA PRO A 962 26.89 -59.47 47.79
C PRO A 962 26.96 -59.62 49.31
N VAL A 963 26.09 -58.94 50.06
CA VAL A 963 26.06 -59.06 51.52
C VAL A 963 25.64 -60.46 51.95
N SER A 964 24.76 -61.14 51.21
CA SER A 964 24.34 -62.51 51.54
C SER A 964 25.47 -63.54 51.49
N TRP A 965 26.58 -63.23 50.81
CA TRP A 965 27.77 -64.09 50.83
C TRP A 965 28.44 -64.11 52.20
N ILE A 966 28.39 -62.99 52.93
CA ILE A 966 29.14 -62.80 54.18
C ILE A 966 28.24 -62.64 55.40
N GLY A 967 26.94 -62.43 55.24
CA GLY A 967 26.00 -62.25 56.35
C GLY A 967 24.56 -61.95 55.89
N ARG A 968 23.86 -61.06 56.60
CA ARG A 968 22.44 -60.75 56.41
C ARG A 968 22.14 -59.25 56.45
N VAL A 969 21.13 -58.84 55.68
CA VAL A 969 20.60 -57.47 55.66
C VAL A 969 19.30 -57.45 56.47
N HIS A 970 19.21 -56.56 57.45
CA HIS A 970 17.99 -56.34 58.23
C HIS A 970 17.21 -55.16 57.64
N PHE A 971 15.89 -55.30 57.52
CA PHE A 971 15.02 -54.26 56.97
C PHE A 971 14.08 -53.68 58.04
N THR A 972 13.77 -52.39 57.94
CA THR A 972 12.71 -51.73 58.71
C THR A 972 11.34 -52.04 58.12
N ARG A 973 10.26 -51.68 58.84
CA ARG A 973 8.87 -51.85 58.35
C ARG A 973 8.61 -51.14 57.02
N ASP A 974 9.32 -50.04 56.76
CA ASP A 974 9.21 -49.26 55.51
C ASP A 974 10.13 -49.79 54.39
N SER A 975 10.64 -51.02 54.52
CA SER A 975 11.58 -51.65 53.57
C SER A 975 12.86 -50.85 53.36
N LYS A 976 13.39 -50.18 54.39
CA LYS A 976 14.72 -49.55 54.39
C LYS A 976 15.72 -50.48 55.07
N ILE A 977 17.00 -50.39 54.74
CA ILE A 977 18.04 -51.17 55.41
C ILE A 977 18.22 -50.60 56.83
N ALA A 978 17.93 -51.41 57.84
CA ALA A 978 18.10 -51.05 59.25
C ALA A 978 19.56 -51.19 59.68
N ASP A 979 20.15 -52.36 59.37
CA ASP A 979 21.55 -52.68 59.65
C ASP A 979 22.04 -53.81 58.73
N ILE A 980 23.35 -53.94 58.59
CA ILE A 980 24.00 -55.07 57.90
C ILE A 980 24.85 -55.83 58.92
N THR A 981 24.48 -57.08 59.16
CA THR A 981 25.21 -57.97 60.07
C THR A 981 26.04 -58.96 59.26
N VAL A 982 27.35 -58.99 59.48
CA VAL A 982 28.27 -59.95 58.84
C VAL A 982 28.51 -61.11 59.81
N ASP A 983 28.47 -62.34 59.31
CA ASP A 983 28.69 -63.53 60.14
C ASP A 983 30.14 -63.53 60.69
N PRO A 984 30.35 -63.86 61.98
CA PRO A 984 31.67 -63.80 62.59
C PRO A 984 32.54 -65.01 62.21
N ALA A 985 33.86 -64.85 62.27
CA ALA A 985 34.81 -65.96 62.16
C ALA A 985 35.03 -66.58 63.54
N VAL A 986 34.61 -67.84 63.73
CA VAL A 986 34.68 -68.54 65.02
C VAL A 986 36.00 -69.28 65.19
N PHE A 987 36.57 -69.20 66.39
CA PHE A 987 37.81 -69.84 66.81
C PHE A 987 37.52 -70.89 67.89
N GLU A 988 38.38 -71.91 67.97
CA GLU A 988 38.32 -72.83 69.11
C GLU A 988 38.72 -72.09 70.39
N ALA A 989 38.08 -72.45 71.51
CA ALA A 989 38.32 -71.81 72.80
C ALA A 989 39.82 -71.83 73.16
N GLY A 990 40.39 -70.67 73.51
CA GLY A 990 41.81 -70.51 73.87
C GLY A 990 42.81 -70.61 72.71
N LYS A 991 42.40 -71.02 71.49
CA LYS A 991 43.29 -71.19 70.34
C LYS A 991 43.30 -69.99 69.38
N THR A 992 44.43 -69.82 68.69
CA THR A 992 44.65 -68.77 67.67
C THR A 992 44.24 -69.21 66.26
N ALA A 993 44.03 -70.51 66.04
CA ALA A 993 43.58 -71.04 64.75
C ALA A 993 42.04 -70.97 64.63
N PRO A 994 41.50 -70.44 63.52
CA PRO A 994 40.06 -70.46 63.28
C PRO A 994 39.55 -71.88 63.05
N THR A 995 38.30 -72.13 63.44
CA THR A 995 37.60 -73.40 63.17
C THR A 995 37.45 -73.63 61.65
N ALA A 996 37.01 -74.83 61.24
CA ALA A 996 36.69 -75.10 59.83
C ALA A 996 35.68 -74.07 59.26
N GLY A 997 34.57 -73.81 59.98
CA GLY A 997 33.60 -72.79 59.59
C GLY A 997 34.15 -71.35 59.69
N GLY A 998 35.04 -71.08 60.65
CA GLY A 998 35.75 -69.80 60.74
C GLY A 998 36.66 -69.52 59.54
N ARG A 999 37.38 -70.53 59.03
CA ARG A 999 38.19 -70.41 57.80
C ARG A 999 37.33 -70.17 56.57
N GLU A 1000 36.22 -70.89 56.45
CA GLU A 1000 35.26 -70.69 55.37
C GLU A 1000 34.69 -69.27 55.38
N GLN A 1001 34.32 -68.75 56.56
CA GLN A 1001 33.83 -67.38 56.69
C GLN A 1001 34.87 -66.33 56.29
N VAL A 1002 36.13 -66.48 56.72
CA VAL A 1002 37.22 -65.61 56.28
C VAL A 1002 37.38 -65.67 54.76
N GLY A 1003 37.24 -66.85 54.15
CA GLY A 1003 37.23 -67.03 52.69
C GLY A 1003 36.09 -66.26 52.00
N ARG A 1004 34.87 -66.34 52.52
CA ARG A 1004 33.70 -65.58 52.01
C ARG A 1004 33.92 -64.06 52.10
N VAL A 1005 34.51 -63.59 53.20
CA VAL A 1005 34.88 -62.18 53.40
C VAL A 1005 35.95 -61.71 52.41
N VAL A 1006 36.96 -62.54 52.14
CA VAL A 1006 37.98 -62.26 51.12
C VAL A 1006 37.35 -62.15 49.74
N GLU A 1007 36.50 -63.10 49.33
CA GLU A 1007 35.81 -63.06 48.04
C GLU A 1007 34.95 -61.80 47.89
N PHE A 1008 34.23 -61.42 48.97
CA PHE A 1008 33.48 -60.18 49.02
C PHE A 1008 34.37 -58.95 48.81
N LEU A 1009 35.49 -58.85 49.53
CA LEU A 1009 36.42 -57.70 49.42
C LEU A 1009 37.08 -57.62 48.03
N GLN A 1010 37.32 -58.75 47.36
CA GLN A 1010 37.84 -58.77 45.99
C GLN A 1010 36.81 -58.31 44.96
N ARG A 1011 35.54 -58.72 45.11
CA ARG A 1011 34.45 -58.32 44.20
C ARG A 1011 33.98 -56.88 44.44
N MET A 1012 34.12 -56.40 45.68
CA MET A 1012 33.74 -55.05 46.12
C MET A 1012 34.98 -54.24 46.51
N PRO A 1013 35.78 -53.74 45.53
CA PRO A 1013 37.10 -53.15 45.78
C PRO A 1013 37.06 -51.87 46.63
N ASP A 1014 35.94 -51.16 46.64
CA ASP A 1014 35.79 -49.91 47.39
C ASP A 1014 35.19 -50.13 48.79
N SER A 1015 34.81 -51.36 49.14
CA SER A 1015 34.29 -51.68 50.46
C SER A 1015 35.43 -51.77 51.49
N ARG A 1016 35.18 -51.19 52.66
CA ARG A 1016 36.06 -51.25 53.84
C ARG A 1016 35.38 -51.99 54.97
N MET A 1017 36.18 -52.69 55.76
CA MET A 1017 35.70 -53.47 56.89
C MET A 1017 36.47 -53.13 58.16
N VAL A 1018 35.80 -53.25 59.28
CA VAL A 1018 36.40 -53.26 60.61
C VAL A 1018 36.28 -54.66 61.16
N ILE A 1019 37.38 -55.17 61.71
CA ILE A 1019 37.41 -56.47 62.41
C ILE A 1019 37.59 -56.22 63.91
N THR A 1020 36.74 -56.84 64.71
CA THR A 1020 36.74 -56.70 66.18
C THR A 1020 36.91 -58.08 66.82
N PRO A 1021 37.91 -58.30 67.68
CA PRO A 1021 38.05 -59.56 68.38
C PRO A 1021 37.08 -59.61 69.56
N VAL A 1022 36.44 -60.76 69.73
CA VAL A 1022 35.55 -61.06 70.86
C VAL A 1022 36.12 -62.25 71.63
N ILE A 1023 36.38 -62.02 72.91
CA ILE A 1023 36.81 -63.05 73.86
C ILE A 1023 35.59 -63.51 74.66
N THR A 1024 35.41 -64.82 74.78
CA THR A 1024 34.28 -65.41 75.51
C THR A 1024 34.71 -65.98 76.87
N VAL A 1025 33.75 -66.36 77.71
CA VAL A 1025 34.03 -67.05 78.98
C VAL A 1025 34.74 -68.39 78.71
N GLY A 1026 34.35 -69.10 77.65
CA GLY A 1026 35.01 -70.34 77.24
C GLY A 1026 36.49 -70.16 76.88
N ASP A 1027 36.88 -69.03 76.26
CA ASP A 1027 38.30 -68.71 76.03
C ASP A 1027 39.07 -68.50 77.33
N LEU A 1028 38.47 -67.78 78.27
CA LEU A 1028 39.10 -67.50 79.56
C LEU A 1028 39.28 -68.80 80.36
N ASP A 1029 38.30 -69.69 80.32
CA ASP A 1029 38.38 -71.00 80.97
C ASP A 1029 39.46 -71.89 80.33
N ALA A 1030 39.56 -71.90 78.99
CA ALA A 1030 40.62 -72.62 78.28
C ALA A 1030 42.03 -72.07 78.61
N LEU A 1031 42.18 -70.74 78.66
CA LEU A 1031 43.44 -70.10 79.05
C LEU A 1031 43.82 -70.40 80.50
N ARG A 1032 42.86 -70.42 81.43
CA ARG A 1032 43.09 -70.84 82.81
C ARG A 1032 43.51 -72.31 82.89
N GLN A 1033 42.92 -73.19 82.08
CA GLN A 1033 43.33 -74.60 82.03
C GLN A 1033 44.75 -74.77 81.48
N GLU A 1034 45.14 -73.98 80.49
CA GLU A 1034 46.50 -73.98 79.94
C GLU A 1034 47.53 -73.46 80.96
N GLU A 1035 47.21 -72.37 81.67
CA GLU A 1035 48.06 -71.83 82.73
C GLU A 1035 48.18 -72.78 83.93
N ALA A 1036 47.08 -73.43 84.33
CA ALA A 1036 47.08 -74.48 85.34
C ALA A 1036 47.97 -75.66 84.93
N ARG A 1037 47.88 -76.11 83.66
CA ARG A 1037 48.77 -77.15 83.11
C ARG A 1037 50.22 -76.72 83.11
N ALA A 1038 50.53 -75.50 82.69
CA ALA A 1038 51.90 -74.99 82.70
C ALA A 1038 52.50 -74.91 84.12
N MET A 1039 51.70 -74.53 85.12
CA MET A 1039 52.10 -74.58 86.53
C MET A 1039 52.35 -76.02 87.00
N ILE A 1040 51.46 -76.94 86.63
CA ILE A 1040 51.54 -78.37 86.98
C ILE A 1040 52.74 -79.06 86.31
N ASP A 1041 53.03 -78.77 85.05
CA ASP A 1041 54.17 -79.32 84.31
C ASP A 1041 55.50 -78.81 84.89
N LYS A 1042 55.51 -77.59 85.43
CA LYS A 1042 56.69 -76.99 86.04
C LYS A 1042 56.97 -77.49 87.46
N ASP A 1043 55.94 -77.57 88.30
CA ASP A 1043 56.08 -77.76 89.75
C ASP A 1043 55.52 -79.11 90.26
N GLY A 1044 54.85 -79.89 89.40
CA GLY A 1044 54.28 -81.21 89.64
C GLY A 1044 52.81 -81.18 90.14
N ALA A 1045 51.94 -82.01 89.55
CA ALA A 1045 50.47 -81.98 89.79
C ALA A 1045 50.05 -82.06 91.27
N PRO A 1046 50.59 -82.97 92.11
CA PRO A 1046 50.19 -83.07 93.50
C PRO A 1046 50.60 -81.85 94.34
N ARG A 1047 51.75 -81.23 94.01
CA ARG A 1047 52.29 -80.06 94.72
C ARG A 1047 51.47 -78.81 94.45
N VAL A 1048 51.14 -78.57 93.19
CA VAL A 1048 50.34 -77.41 92.79
C VAL A 1048 48.93 -77.51 93.39
N PHE A 1049 48.31 -78.70 93.41
CA PHE A 1049 46.99 -78.89 94.03
C PHE A 1049 47.02 -78.66 95.54
N ALA A 1050 47.97 -79.26 96.27
CA ALA A 1050 48.07 -79.13 97.73
C ALA A 1050 48.38 -77.69 98.17
N ALA A 1051 49.18 -76.95 97.39
CA ALA A 1051 49.49 -75.54 97.66
C ALA A 1051 48.29 -74.61 97.47
N ARG A 1052 47.40 -74.94 96.53
CA ARG A 1052 46.24 -74.11 96.16
C ARG A 1052 44.98 -74.44 96.98
N PHE A 1053 44.80 -75.70 97.35
CA PHE A 1053 43.65 -76.20 98.10
C PHE A 1053 44.09 -76.96 99.36
N PRO A 1054 44.55 -76.27 100.42
CA PRO A 1054 45.02 -76.90 101.64
C PRO A 1054 43.93 -77.78 102.26
N GLY A 1055 44.23 -79.04 102.57
CA GLY A 1055 43.30 -79.96 103.26
C GLY A 1055 42.26 -80.65 102.38
N ARG A 1056 42.28 -80.47 101.05
CA ARG A 1056 41.46 -81.26 100.11
C ARG A 1056 42.26 -82.46 99.57
N GLU A 1057 41.61 -83.61 99.46
CA GLU A 1057 42.19 -84.79 98.84
C GLU A 1057 42.35 -84.58 97.33
N ALA A 1058 43.53 -84.92 96.79
CA ALA A 1058 43.85 -84.69 95.39
C ALA A 1058 43.02 -85.65 94.50
N PRO A 1059 42.33 -85.15 93.47
CA PRO A 1059 41.65 -85.99 92.49
C PRO A 1059 42.59 -87.03 91.87
N ALA A 1060 42.05 -88.22 91.56
CA ALA A 1060 42.85 -89.36 91.08
C ALA A 1060 43.46 -89.17 89.68
N SER A 1061 42.99 -88.21 88.88
CA SER A 1061 43.55 -87.91 87.56
C SER A 1061 44.17 -86.52 87.50
N VAL A 1062 45.27 -86.42 86.74
CA VAL A 1062 45.97 -85.15 86.49
C VAL A 1062 45.01 -84.14 85.83
N GLU A 1063 44.09 -84.61 84.98
CA GLU A 1063 43.08 -83.79 84.32
C GLU A 1063 42.07 -83.19 85.30
N ALA A 1064 41.64 -83.94 86.32
CA ALA A 1064 40.74 -83.42 87.35
C ALA A 1064 41.46 -82.41 88.26
N ILE A 1065 42.76 -82.61 88.51
CA ILE A 1065 43.62 -81.64 89.21
C ILE A 1065 43.73 -80.34 88.40
N VAL A 1066 44.03 -80.43 87.10
CA VAL A 1066 44.09 -79.27 86.19
C VAL A 1066 42.77 -78.49 86.20
N ALA A 1067 41.62 -79.19 86.10
CA ALA A 1067 40.31 -78.55 86.07
C ALA A 1067 39.99 -77.81 87.38
N ALA A 1068 40.34 -78.40 88.53
CA ALA A 1068 40.17 -77.78 89.84
C ALA A 1068 41.06 -76.54 90.01
N VAL A 1069 42.34 -76.63 89.62
CA VAL A 1069 43.28 -75.49 89.67
C VAL A 1069 42.82 -74.37 88.73
N ALA A 1070 42.40 -74.71 87.51
CA ALA A 1070 41.91 -73.74 86.54
C ALA A 1070 40.65 -73.00 87.01
N ALA A 1071 39.76 -73.68 87.74
CA ALA A 1071 38.54 -73.07 88.29
C ALA A 1071 38.81 -72.03 89.40
N ASP A 1072 40.02 -72.03 89.99
CA ASP A 1072 40.46 -71.09 91.03
C ASP A 1072 41.43 -70.02 90.50
N LEU A 1073 41.88 -70.11 89.24
CA LEU A 1073 42.74 -69.09 88.65
C LEU A 1073 41.94 -67.81 88.32
N GLU A 1074 42.54 -66.65 88.59
CA GLU A 1074 42.02 -65.41 88.03
C GLU A 1074 42.10 -65.46 86.50
N PRO A 1075 41.12 -64.92 85.77
CA PRO A 1075 41.20 -64.89 84.32
C PRO A 1075 42.46 -64.15 83.85
N PRO A 1076 43.31 -64.77 83.01
CA PRO A 1076 44.61 -64.22 82.64
C PRO A 1076 44.44 -63.09 81.63
N GLU A 1077 44.38 -61.86 82.14
CA GLU A 1077 44.08 -60.66 81.38
C GLU A 1077 45.11 -60.39 80.26
N ALA A 1078 46.41 -60.56 80.55
CA ALA A 1078 47.46 -60.40 79.55
C ALA A 1078 47.38 -61.47 78.44
N ALA A 1079 47.04 -62.71 78.80
CA ALA A 1079 46.87 -63.81 77.84
C ALA A 1079 45.61 -63.62 76.99
N ALA A 1080 44.51 -63.11 77.57
CA ALA A 1080 43.28 -62.79 76.85
C ALA A 1080 43.48 -61.68 75.81
N HIS A 1081 44.18 -60.59 76.18
CA HIS A 1081 44.54 -59.53 75.24
C HIS A 1081 45.51 -60.03 74.16
N LYS A 1082 46.47 -60.89 74.52
CA LYS A 1082 47.38 -61.53 73.56
C LYS A 1082 46.60 -62.42 72.57
N LEU A 1083 45.69 -63.26 73.05
CA LEU A 1083 44.84 -64.13 72.23
C LEU A 1083 43.97 -63.32 71.26
N ALA A 1084 43.37 -62.23 71.73
CA ALA A 1084 42.60 -61.31 70.88
C ALA A 1084 43.44 -60.71 69.75
N LYS A 1085 44.65 -60.23 70.08
CA LYS A 1085 45.61 -59.67 69.12
C LYS A 1085 46.08 -60.72 68.10
N ASP A 1086 46.39 -61.93 68.56
CA ASP A 1086 46.88 -63.02 67.71
C ASP A 1086 45.79 -63.51 66.75
N ARG A 1087 44.51 -63.58 67.18
CA ARG A 1087 43.37 -63.91 66.32
C ARG A 1087 43.12 -62.84 65.25
N LEU A 1088 43.20 -61.56 65.61
CA LEU A 1088 43.13 -60.46 64.64
C LEU A 1088 44.26 -60.56 63.62
N ALA A 1089 45.49 -60.84 64.07
CA ALA A 1089 46.63 -61.02 63.20
C ALA A 1089 46.45 -62.21 62.24
N ALA A 1090 45.87 -63.32 62.72
CA ALA A 1090 45.55 -64.49 61.89
C ALA A 1090 44.55 -64.15 60.77
N VAL A 1091 43.45 -63.45 61.08
CA VAL A 1091 42.47 -63.01 60.07
C VAL A 1091 43.09 -62.03 59.08
N ARG A 1092 43.85 -61.04 59.57
CA ARG A 1092 44.51 -60.05 58.71
C ARG A 1092 45.56 -60.66 57.78
N THR A 1093 46.30 -61.65 58.27
CA THR A 1093 47.29 -62.39 57.47
C THR A 1093 46.59 -63.20 56.39
N ALA A 1094 45.51 -63.92 56.72
CA ALA A 1094 44.71 -64.65 55.74
C ALA A 1094 44.14 -63.74 54.63
N ILE A 1095 43.71 -62.53 54.98
CA ILE A 1095 43.21 -61.54 54.01
C ILE A 1095 44.35 -61.00 53.12
N LYS A 1096 45.52 -60.71 53.72
CA LYS A 1096 46.71 -60.25 53.00
C LYS A 1096 47.24 -61.29 52.02
N ASP A 1097 47.33 -62.55 52.45
CA ASP A 1097 47.83 -63.66 51.64
C ASP A 1097 46.92 -63.93 50.43
N ALA A 1098 45.63 -63.61 50.55
CA ALA A 1098 44.67 -63.66 49.45
C ALA A 1098 44.71 -62.43 48.51
N GLY A 1099 45.69 -61.55 48.64
CA GLY A 1099 45.92 -60.40 47.75
C GLY A 1099 45.00 -59.21 47.98
N VAL A 1100 44.28 -59.14 49.11
CA VAL A 1100 43.48 -57.97 49.48
C VAL A 1100 44.35 -56.98 50.28
N ASP A 1101 44.28 -55.70 49.92
CA ASP A 1101 45.02 -54.63 50.60
C ASP A 1101 44.71 -54.60 52.12
N PRO A 1102 45.71 -54.78 53.00
CA PRO A 1102 45.54 -54.74 54.45
C PRO A 1102 45.01 -53.43 55.00
N GLU A 1103 45.07 -52.31 54.27
CA GLU A 1103 44.52 -51.02 54.70
C GLU A 1103 42.99 -50.97 54.60
N ARG A 1104 42.38 -51.87 53.82
CA ARG A 1104 40.92 -51.96 53.66
C ARG A 1104 40.22 -52.64 54.83
N VAL A 1105 40.99 -53.32 55.68
CA VAL A 1105 40.50 -54.03 56.87
C VAL A 1105 41.16 -53.42 58.10
N GLN A 1106 40.41 -52.57 58.80
CA GLN A 1106 40.89 -51.91 60.00
C GLN A 1106 40.64 -52.80 61.22
N ALA A 1107 41.67 -53.06 62.00
CA ALA A 1107 41.51 -53.73 63.27
C ALA A 1107 41.01 -52.74 64.32
N ASN A 1108 39.89 -53.06 64.97
CA ASN A 1108 39.48 -52.33 66.15
C ASN A 1108 40.52 -52.58 67.25
N LYS A 1109 40.98 -51.50 67.90
CA LYS A 1109 41.95 -51.58 69.01
C LYS A 1109 41.30 -52.12 70.28
N ASP A 1110 39.97 -51.97 70.38
CA ASP A 1110 39.21 -52.40 71.54
C ASP A 1110 38.78 -53.86 71.38
N THR A 1111 38.93 -54.64 72.45
CA THR A 1111 38.50 -56.05 72.51
C THR A 1111 37.15 -56.14 73.23
N GLU A 1112 36.22 -56.90 72.65
CA GLU A 1112 34.91 -57.15 73.26
C GLU A 1112 34.92 -58.43 74.10
N GLY A 1113 34.20 -58.41 75.22
CA GLY A 1113 33.98 -59.57 76.07
C GLY A 1113 32.53 -60.03 75.94
N LEU A 1114 32.29 -61.33 75.79
CA LEU A 1114 30.93 -61.90 75.76
C LEU A 1114 30.74 -63.00 76.81
N GLU A 1115 29.66 -62.90 77.58
CA GLU A 1115 29.17 -63.92 78.53
C GLU A 1115 28.50 -65.10 77.79
N ALA A 1116 29.23 -65.75 76.89
CA ALA A 1116 28.77 -66.96 76.21
C ALA A 1116 29.75 -68.13 76.44
N PRO A 1117 29.26 -69.37 76.58
CA PRO A 1117 30.09 -70.56 76.71
C PRO A 1117 30.74 -71.01 75.38
N GLU A 1118 30.31 -70.44 74.25
CA GLU A 1118 30.82 -70.76 72.92
C GLU A 1118 32.22 -70.18 72.67
N GLY A 1119 32.92 -70.68 71.64
CA GLY A 1119 34.28 -70.26 71.28
C GLY A 1119 34.39 -68.77 70.91
N GLY A 1120 35.55 -68.17 71.16
CA GLY A 1120 35.83 -66.80 70.77
C GLY A 1120 35.72 -66.57 69.27
N ARG A 1121 35.53 -65.31 68.88
CA ARG A 1121 35.24 -64.98 67.48
C ARG A 1121 35.84 -63.64 67.07
N VAL A 1122 36.00 -63.44 65.77
CA VAL A 1122 36.28 -62.13 65.18
C VAL A 1122 35.02 -61.68 64.45
N GLU A 1123 34.43 -60.60 64.93
CA GLU A 1123 33.28 -59.96 64.28
C GLU A 1123 33.75 -59.03 63.16
N PHE A 1124 32.93 -58.95 62.12
CA PHE A 1124 33.17 -58.13 60.95
C PHE A 1124 32.09 -57.03 60.89
N GLY A 1125 32.49 -55.79 60.62
CA GLY A 1125 31.59 -54.67 60.41
C GLY A 1125 31.90 -53.97 59.09
N LEU A 1126 30.88 -53.74 58.26
CA LEU A 1126 30.99 -52.88 57.09
C LEU A 1126 30.82 -51.43 57.55
N THR A 1127 31.80 -50.56 57.31
CA THR A 1127 31.67 -49.16 57.71
C THR A 1127 32.43 -48.20 56.81
N ASP A 1128 31.95 -46.95 56.80
CA ASP A 1128 32.65 -45.77 56.28
C ASP A 1128 33.35 -44.99 57.41
N THR A 1129 33.02 -45.27 58.68
CA THR A 1129 33.60 -44.61 59.87
C THR A 1129 33.74 -45.55 61.07
N LEU A 1130 34.82 -45.43 61.85
CA LEU A 1130 35.02 -46.19 63.09
C LEU A 1130 33.98 -45.75 64.13
N LYS A 1131 32.95 -46.57 64.39
CA LYS A 1131 32.15 -46.42 65.61
C LYS A 1131 32.82 -47.20 66.74
N PRO A 1132 33.14 -46.55 67.88
CA PRO A 1132 33.61 -47.28 69.04
C PRO A 1132 32.45 -48.09 69.63
N LYS A 1133 32.54 -49.42 69.55
CA LYS A 1133 31.73 -50.29 70.41
C LYS A 1133 32.36 -50.26 71.82
N ARG A 1134 31.52 -50.23 72.86
CA ARG A 1134 31.93 -50.06 74.27
C ARG A 1134 32.93 -51.16 74.70
N HIS A 1135 33.91 -50.78 75.52
CA HIS A 1135 34.88 -51.67 76.17
C HIS A 1135 34.21 -52.71 77.08
N LEU A 1136 33.87 -53.89 76.54
CA LEU A 1136 33.17 -54.94 77.28
C LEU A 1136 34.08 -56.02 77.86
N LEU A 1137 35.35 -56.12 77.42
CA LEU A 1137 36.27 -57.13 77.96
C LEU A 1137 36.66 -56.83 79.41
N ALA A 1138 36.96 -55.57 79.74
CA ALA A 1138 37.28 -55.17 81.11
C ALA A 1138 36.11 -55.41 82.07
N GLU A 1139 34.87 -55.16 81.62
CA GLU A 1139 33.65 -55.39 82.38
C GLU A 1139 33.41 -56.89 82.62
N LEU A 1140 33.59 -57.73 81.58
CA LEU A 1140 33.54 -59.19 81.67
C LEU A 1140 34.59 -59.75 82.65
N LEU A 1141 35.85 -59.32 82.51
CA LEU A 1141 36.95 -59.75 83.38
C LEU A 1141 36.71 -59.31 84.83
N HIS A 1142 36.21 -58.10 85.04
CA HIS A 1142 35.87 -57.60 86.36
C HIS A 1142 34.74 -58.41 87.02
N LYS A 1143 33.66 -58.70 86.27
CA LYS A 1143 32.53 -59.51 86.75
C LYS A 1143 32.94 -60.95 87.07
N LEU A 1144 33.84 -61.55 86.29
CA LEU A 1144 34.37 -62.89 86.57
C LEU A 1144 35.32 -62.90 87.77
N LYS A 1145 36.16 -61.86 87.94
CA LYS A 1145 37.01 -61.69 89.13
C LYS A 1145 36.18 -61.57 90.40
N THR A 1146 35.07 -60.82 90.39
CA THR A 1146 34.18 -60.69 91.55
C THR A 1146 33.43 -61.98 91.88
N LEU A 1147 33.00 -62.76 90.87
CA LEU A 1147 32.41 -64.10 91.07
C LEU A 1147 33.40 -65.13 91.65
N LEU A 1148 34.69 -65.04 91.28
CA LEU A 1148 35.75 -65.85 91.86
C LEU A 1148 36.02 -65.47 93.33
N ALA A 1149 36.01 -64.17 93.64
CA ALA A 1149 36.17 -63.69 95.01
C ALA A 1149 35.03 -64.18 95.93
N SER A 1150 33.78 -64.20 95.44
CA SER A 1150 32.63 -64.72 96.21
C SER A 1150 32.60 -66.25 96.37
N ARG A 1151 33.35 -67.00 95.55
CA ARG A 1151 33.52 -68.46 95.70
C ARG A 1151 34.64 -68.85 96.67
N ARG A 1152 35.57 -67.92 96.94
CA ARG A 1152 36.72 -68.10 97.85
C ARG A 1152 36.41 -67.70 99.30
N SER A 1153 35.45 -66.79 99.50
CA SER A 1153 34.80 -66.53 100.80
C SER A 1153 33.77 -67.61 101.11
#